data_AF-A0A8H9KV09-F1
#
_entry.id   AF-A0A8H9KV09-F1
#
_cell.length_a   1.000
_cell.length_b   1.000
_cell.length_c   1.000
_cell.angle_alpha   90.00
_cell.angle_beta   90.00
_cell.angle_gamma   90.00
#
_symmetry.space_group_name_H-M   'P 1'
#
loop_
_entity.id
_entity.type
_entity.pdbx_description
1 polymer ?
#
loop_
_entity_poly.entity_id
_entity_poly.type
_entity_poly.pdbx_seq_one_letter_code
_entity_poly.pdbx_strand_id
1 'polypeptide(L)'
;MENVQSLKTEFLIDGIEYDILENETRWVIGELSKTLYTQISIQSRQIEADKKKGLLDDYFEDGKVKISFEASGINNFGIPTGVLNYEEDKNIETFTHFLKEGMEYSLDFFGNIEYKEGWVIIDGTFKQPYGNESGFPVFASIKFDPQVLNWKEYIFNSLEETKGIDPNKITYLKLKDPTFKELPEGIFEFKNLEILQITNSSNYWEESYLPLINISERIAELTQLKDFTVLKADLSTIPESISKLKELERLTLRNCKLSSIPDSIFSMPKLKYLDFAQNQVRTVPENINLPSLMSIHLGKNLLSTLPISLVQQPNLKSINASDNPFVELPSEYNFFKGLELTKEEKDRLLDTTYKGADGTGIVKWDDTEYFASKDTELIAPVEKIIEENKLSKDKKALLSLVKRTIGFKQTTQDDYSKIGNHRFGGRPDLPMEISYPIYHYSYEDKDYHYEFIAQINCEEIAHLQEYLPRTGTLFFFITSMQFIGSDELNNAEIIYVEDNKNLASGTRFEFSEEDFFDSLDNEYTPYKAEAFVTVSVPSFYANHVNTYLFEKDAKSLAGKEDFLYNLYDIFEKPVLQLNEYDHAVNTYGFTQHESPELQTALNWKGKPQDWIILLLVKSIGDFQWGDAGDLFFVIHKSDLAKKDFSKVFLAIESS
;
A
#
# COMPACT_ATOMS: atom_id res chain seq x y z
N MET A 1 33.14 38.40 12.07
CA MET A 1 33.49 37.84 13.39
C MET A 1 33.45 38.95 14.42
N GLU A 2 32.25 39.33 14.85
CA GLU A 2 32.10 40.22 16.00
C GLU A 2 32.38 39.43 17.29
N ASN A 3 32.89 40.14 18.28
CA ASN A 3 33.22 39.57 19.59
C ASN A 3 31.90 39.25 20.31
N VAL A 4 31.70 38.02 20.81
CA VAL A 4 30.44 37.59 21.48
C VAL A 4 30.02 38.54 22.62
N GLN A 5 30.97 39.30 23.17
CA GLN A 5 30.75 40.34 24.18
C GLN A 5 29.96 41.58 23.71
N SER A 6 29.65 41.74 22.41
CA SER A 6 28.86 42.86 21.89
C SER A 6 27.47 42.48 21.35
N LEU A 7 27.06 41.21 21.41
CA LEU A 7 25.77 40.75 20.90
C LEU A 7 24.62 41.17 21.83
N LYS A 8 23.51 41.64 21.24
CA LYS A 8 22.24 41.94 21.91
C LYS A 8 21.12 41.13 21.26
N THR A 9 20.10 40.75 22.02
CA THR A 9 18.97 40.00 21.46
C THR A 9 18.17 40.90 20.50
N GLU A 10 18.12 40.53 19.22
CA GLU A 10 17.38 41.26 18.18
C GLU A 10 17.01 40.36 16.99
N PHE A 11 15.95 40.74 16.27
CA PHE A 11 15.55 40.13 15.01
C PHE A 11 15.18 41.23 14.00
N LEU A 12 15.90 41.29 12.89
CA LEU A 12 15.81 42.31 11.87
C LEU A 12 15.48 41.68 10.51
N ILE A 13 14.48 42.21 9.82
CA ILE A 13 14.21 41.91 8.39
C ILE A 13 14.18 43.23 7.63
N ASP A 14 14.97 43.37 6.57
CA ASP A 14 15.23 44.65 5.87
C ASP A 14 15.73 45.78 6.80
N GLY A 15 16.43 45.41 7.88
CA GLY A 15 16.84 46.37 8.91
C GLY A 15 15.71 46.90 9.80
N ILE A 16 14.52 46.30 9.72
CA ILE A 16 13.36 46.64 10.55
C ILE A 16 13.23 45.62 11.68
N GLU A 17 13.04 46.11 12.90
CA GLU A 17 12.99 45.30 14.12
C GLU A 17 11.62 44.64 14.33
N TYR A 18 11.65 43.34 14.65
CA TYR A 18 10.51 42.53 15.01
C TYR A 18 10.57 42.19 16.51
N ASP A 19 9.41 42.14 17.17
CA ASP A 19 9.34 41.79 18.58
C ASP A 19 9.45 40.27 18.75
N ILE A 20 10.47 39.81 19.49
CA ILE A 20 10.64 38.38 19.77
C ILE A 20 9.64 37.95 20.86
N LEU A 21 8.85 36.93 20.57
CA LEU A 21 7.89 36.34 21.49
C LEU A 21 8.62 35.30 22.36
N GLU A 22 9.15 35.73 23.50
CA GLU A 22 9.99 34.89 24.39
C GLU A 22 9.31 33.58 24.81
N ASN A 23 8.01 33.60 25.11
CA ASN A 23 7.27 32.40 25.55
C ASN A 23 7.11 31.33 24.45
N GLU A 24 7.33 31.71 23.18
CA GLU A 24 7.19 30.84 22.01
C GLU A 24 8.52 30.64 21.28
N THR A 25 9.60 31.24 21.78
CA THR A 25 10.95 31.12 21.25
C THR A 25 11.75 30.20 22.17
N ARG A 26 12.06 29.00 21.69
CA ARG A 26 12.68 27.94 22.51
C ARG A 26 13.47 26.95 21.70
N TRP A 27 14.37 26.27 22.40
CA TRP A 27 14.89 24.99 21.95
C TRP A 27 13.96 23.86 22.36
N VAL A 28 13.71 22.95 21.44
CA VAL A 28 12.91 21.75 21.69
C VAL A 28 13.56 20.56 21.00
N ILE A 29 13.60 19.42 21.69
CA ILE A 29 13.96 18.16 21.08
C ILE A 29 12.67 17.46 20.67
N GLY A 30 12.52 17.17 19.38
CA GLY A 30 11.32 16.55 18.83
C GLY A 30 11.06 15.19 19.48
N GLU A 31 9.82 14.95 19.92
CA GLU A 31 9.47 13.72 20.65
C GLU A 31 9.67 12.47 19.78
N LEU A 32 9.35 12.55 18.49
CA LEU A 32 9.50 11.44 17.53
C LEU A 32 10.84 11.44 16.82
N SER A 33 11.30 12.60 16.31
CA SER A 33 12.56 12.69 15.56
C SER A 33 13.79 12.57 16.46
N LYS A 34 13.66 12.92 17.75
CA LYS A 34 14.77 13.02 18.72
C LYS A 34 15.82 14.05 18.32
N THR A 35 15.46 14.95 17.41
CA THR A 35 16.34 15.99 16.88
C THR A 35 16.08 17.32 17.59
N LEU A 36 17.13 18.12 17.76
CA LEU A 36 17.02 19.48 18.27
C LEU A 36 16.46 20.42 17.19
N TYR A 37 15.44 21.19 17.54
CA TYR A 37 14.89 22.29 16.75
C TYR A 37 15.07 23.60 17.48
N THR A 38 15.40 24.63 16.72
CA THR A 38 15.29 26.03 17.16
C THR A 38 13.97 26.58 16.65
N GLN A 39 13.09 26.95 17.57
CA GLN A 39 11.82 27.60 17.28
C GLN A 39 11.93 29.06 17.70
N ILE A 40 11.67 29.97 16.77
CA ILE A 40 11.69 31.42 16.99
C ILE A 40 10.34 31.96 16.53
N SER A 41 9.67 32.67 17.43
CA SER A 41 8.40 33.33 17.12
C SER A 41 8.59 34.83 17.26
N ILE A 42 8.19 35.59 16.24
CA ILE A 42 8.34 37.04 16.19
C ILE A 42 7.02 37.70 15.77
N GLN A 43 6.89 38.99 16.10
CA GLN A 43 5.72 39.80 15.81
C GLN A 43 6.15 41.02 15.00
N SER A 44 5.51 41.24 13.85
CA SER A 44 5.73 42.44 13.06
C SER A 44 5.19 43.68 13.78
N ARG A 45 6.00 44.75 13.78
CA ARG A 45 5.61 46.11 14.24
C ARG A 45 4.87 46.92 13.17
N GLN A 46 4.77 46.41 11.94
CA GLN A 46 4.27 47.14 10.77
C GLN A 46 3.54 46.21 9.77
N ILE A 47 2.56 45.45 10.28
CA ILE A 47 1.85 44.37 9.58
C ILE A 47 1.43 44.74 8.15
N GLU A 48 0.69 45.84 7.97
CA GLU A 48 0.20 46.28 6.66
C GLU A 48 1.32 46.58 5.66
N ALA A 49 2.44 47.13 6.13
CA ALA A 49 3.59 47.42 5.26
C ALA A 49 4.31 46.14 4.86
N ASP A 50 4.43 45.18 5.78
CA ASP A 50 5.08 43.89 5.51
C ASP A 50 4.24 42.98 4.60
N LYS A 51 2.90 43.03 4.70
CA LYS A 51 2.00 42.39 3.72
C LYS A 51 2.14 43.01 2.33
N LYS A 52 2.07 44.34 2.25
CA LYS A 52 2.13 45.06 0.97
C LYS A 52 3.43 44.80 0.18
N LYS A 53 4.55 44.55 0.86
CA LYS A 53 5.82 44.24 0.22
C LYS A 53 6.01 42.74 -0.07
N GLY A 54 5.04 41.88 0.26
CA GLY A 54 5.10 40.44 0.02
C GLY A 54 6.01 39.68 0.98
N LEU A 55 6.20 40.17 2.22
CA LEU A 55 6.98 39.47 3.24
C LEU A 55 6.09 38.59 4.12
N LEU A 56 4.93 39.10 4.53
CA LEU A 56 3.90 38.35 5.27
C LEU A 56 2.83 37.85 4.31
N ASP A 57 2.22 36.70 4.64
CA ASP A 57 1.09 36.18 3.88
C ASP A 57 -0.22 36.93 4.18
N ASP A 58 -1.22 36.69 3.35
CA ASP A 58 -2.57 37.27 3.49
C ASP A 58 -3.50 36.41 4.37
N TYR A 59 -3.06 35.22 4.81
CA TYR A 59 -3.89 34.30 5.59
C TYR A 59 -3.92 34.65 7.07
N PHE A 60 -2.81 35.10 7.63
CA PHE A 60 -2.70 35.48 9.04
C PHE A 60 -2.79 37.01 9.19
N GLU A 61 -3.80 37.48 9.92
CA GLU A 61 -4.01 38.92 10.15
C GLU A 61 -3.21 39.48 11.35
N ASP A 62 -2.70 38.60 12.21
CA ASP A 62 -2.03 39.00 13.45
C ASP A 62 -0.57 39.46 13.24
N GLY A 63 0.02 39.25 12.05
CA GLY A 63 1.39 39.64 11.73
C GLY A 63 2.46 38.86 12.49
N LYS A 64 2.09 37.68 13.01
CA LYS A 64 2.97 36.78 13.73
C LYS A 64 3.68 35.85 12.76
N VAL A 65 4.99 35.71 12.95
CA VAL A 65 5.82 34.78 12.17
C VAL A 65 6.42 33.75 13.10
N LYS A 66 6.32 32.47 12.72
CA LYS A 66 7.03 31.38 13.40
C LYS A 66 8.04 30.77 12.46
N ILE A 67 9.25 30.61 12.95
CA ILE A 67 10.37 30.01 12.23
C ILE A 67 10.82 28.79 13.02
N SER A 68 11.02 27.67 12.35
CA SER A 68 11.54 26.45 12.95
C SER A 68 12.55 25.78 12.02
N PHE A 69 13.71 25.43 12.54
CA PHE A 69 14.73 24.72 11.79
C PHE A 69 15.46 23.69 12.64
N GLU A 70 15.88 22.62 11.98
CA GLU A 70 16.62 21.51 12.57
C GLU A 70 18.08 21.88 12.86
N ALA A 71 18.60 21.40 13.99
CA ALA A 71 19.97 21.58 14.43
C ALA A 71 20.58 20.24 14.84
N SER A 72 20.90 19.43 13.84
CA SER A 72 21.56 18.13 14.01
C SER A 72 23.08 18.26 13.98
N GLY A 73 23.78 17.42 14.77
CA GLY A 73 25.23 17.33 14.70
C GLY A 73 25.98 18.49 15.37
N ILE A 74 25.27 19.36 16.09
CA ILE A 74 25.83 20.60 16.65
C ILE A 74 26.10 20.51 18.16
N ASN A 75 26.03 19.35 18.80
CA ASN A 75 26.33 19.29 20.23
C ASN A 75 27.85 19.33 20.50
N ASN A 76 28.31 20.30 21.29
CA ASN A 76 29.68 20.36 21.77
C ASN A 76 29.70 20.53 23.29
N PHE A 77 30.05 19.48 24.03
CA PHE A 77 30.06 19.46 25.51
C PHE A 77 28.72 19.89 26.16
N GLY A 78 27.59 19.54 25.55
CA GLY A 78 26.25 19.86 26.07
C GLY A 78 25.76 21.26 25.71
N ILE A 79 26.46 21.94 24.80
CA ILE A 79 26.09 23.26 24.29
C ILE A 79 26.01 23.17 22.75
N PRO A 80 24.84 23.50 22.17
CA PRO A 80 24.69 23.76 20.75
C PRO A 80 25.79 24.69 20.22
N THR A 81 26.66 24.18 19.34
CA THR A 81 27.80 24.88 18.73
C THR A 81 28.04 24.37 17.31
N GLY A 82 28.08 25.25 16.32
CA GLY A 82 28.27 24.88 14.92
C GLY A 82 27.71 25.91 13.94
N VAL A 83 27.82 25.65 12.64
CA VAL A 83 27.22 26.50 11.59
C VAL A 83 26.40 25.63 10.65
N LEU A 84 25.16 26.03 10.42
CA LEU A 84 24.28 25.45 9.40
C LEU A 84 24.23 26.40 8.20
N ASN A 85 24.41 25.86 6.99
CA ASN A 85 24.40 26.64 5.76
C ASN A 85 23.19 26.24 4.91
N TYR A 86 22.47 27.22 4.40
CA TYR A 86 21.31 27.05 3.51
C TYR A 86 21.65 27.63 2.13
N GLU A 87 22.00 26.76 1.19
CA GLU A 87 22.39 27.13 -0.18
C GLU A 87 21.31 26.74 -1.21
N GLU A 88 21.11 27.57 -2.22
CA GLU A 88 20.04 27.45 -3.24
C GLU A 88 20.11 26.17 -4.10
N ASP A 89 21.31 25.64 -4.35
CA ASP A 89 21.54 24.50 -5.26
C ASP A 89 22.18 23.26 -4.58
N LYS A 90 22.43 23.29 -3.27
CA LYS A 90 23.17 22.23 -2.56
C LYS A 90 22.46 21.59 -1.37
N ASN A 91 21.24 22.02 -1.05
CA ASN A 91 20.41 21.32 -0.06
C ASN A 91 19.80 20.05 -0.68
N ILE A 92 20.66 19.12 -1.10
CA ILE A 92 20.30 17.81 -1.63
C ILE A 92 20.19 16.86 -0.43
N GLU A 93 19.05 16.90 0.26
CA GLU A 93 18.40 15.76 0.97
C GLU A 93 17.18 16.30 1.72
N THR A 94 16.06 15.60 1.61
CA THR A 94 14.69 16.01 1.94
C THR A 94 14.37 16.23 3.44
N PHE A 95 15.32 16.61 4.29
CA PHE A 95 15.06 16.72 5.74
C PHE A 95 15.62 17.94 6.51
N THR A 96 16.23 18.93 5.87
CA THR A 96 16.61 20.20 6.56
C THR A 96 15.65 21.34 6.23
N HIS A 97 14.39 21.23 6.67
CA HIS A 97 13.39 22.28 6.43
C HIS A 97 13.63 23.50 7.34
N PHE A 98 13.85 24.66 6.73
CA PHE A 98 13.60 25.94 7.38
C PHE A 98 12.11 26.23 7.23
N LEU A 99 11.33 25.84 8.24
CA LEU A 99 9.89 26.01 8.25
C LEU A 99 9.55 27.43 8.68
N LYS A 100 8.58 28.04 8.01
CA LYS A 100 8.05 29.36 8.29
C LYS A 100 6.52 29.34 8.23
N GLU A 101 5.87 29.92 9.22
CA GLU A 101 4.44 30.22 9.25
C GLU A 101 4.25 31.74 9.36
N GLY A 102 3.23 32.30 8.71
CA GLY A 102 2.94 33.74 8.72
C GLY A 102 3.75 34.58 7.73
N MET A 103 4.59 33.94 6.92
CA MET A 103 5.37 34.58 5.85
C MET A 103 4.85 34.16 4.48
N GLU A 104 5.06 35.02 3.48
CA GLU A 104 4.70 34.74 2.10
C GLU A 104 5.27 33.38 1.65
N TYR A 105 4.38 32.50 1.17
CA TYR A 105 4.67 31.06 1.04
C TYR A 105 5.84 30.80 0.08
N SER A 106 6.00 31.65 -0.93
CA SER A 106 7.01 31.54 -1.99
C SER A 106 8.45 31.87 -1.55
N LEU A 107 8.67 32.41 -0.35
CA LEU A 107 10.00 32.83 0.12
C LEU A 107 10.78 31.72 0.82
N ASP A 108 12.00 31.42 0.41
CA ASP A 108 12.88 30.50 1.15
C ASP A 108 14.04 31.24 1.82
N PHE A 109 14.56 30.66 2.90
CA PHE A 109 15.73 31.18 3.60
C PHE A 109 17.02 30.67 2.96
N PHE A 110 17.93 31.59 2.66
CA PHE A 110 19.29 31.28 2.24
C PHE A 110 20.29 32.07 3.09
N GLY A 111 21.30 31.41 3.62
CA GLY A 111 22.26 32.03 4.53
C GLY A 111 22.85 31.07 5.55
N ASN A 112 23.41 31.62 6.61
CA ASN A 112 24.09 30.87 7.65
C ASN A 112 23.37 31.03 8.99
N ILE A 113 23.35 29.94 9.76
CA ILE A 113 22.90 29.95 11.14
C ILE A 113 24.03 29.44 12.02
N GLU A 114 24.61 30.32 12.84
CA GLU A 114 25.70 29.99 13.77
C GLU A 114 25.15 29.78 15.19
N TYR A 115 25.53 28.66 15.79
CA TYR A 115 25.34 28.35 17.21
C TYR A 115 26.66 28.57 17.95
N LYS A 116 26.63 29.38 19.02
CA LYS A 116 27.83 29.64 19.82
C LYS A 116 27.50 30.06 21.24
N GLU A 117 27.94 29.26 22.22
CA GLU A 117 27.84 29.58 23.65
C GLU A 117 26.39 29.89 24.11
N GLY A 118 25.36 29.31 23.48
CA GLY A 118 23.95 29.63 23.75
C GLY A 118 23.35 30.73 22.88
N TRP A 119 24.14 31.37 22.01
CA TRP A 119 23.63 32.27 20.98
C TRP A 119 23.26 31.48 19.72
N VAL A 120 22.13 31.86 19.11
CA VAL A 120 21.77 31.50 17.73
C VAL A 120 21.83 32.79 16.92
N ILE A 121 22.68 32.81 15.89
CA ILE A 121 22.90 33.96 15.01
C ILE A 121 22.44 33.56 13.62
N ILE A 122 21.45 34.27 13.08
CA ILE A 122 20.92 34.06 11.73
C ILE A 122 21.43 35.22 10.88
N ASP A 123 22.07 34.91 9.76
CA ASP A 123 22.55 35.89 8.79
C ASP A 123 22.26 35.36 7.38
N GLY A 124 21.31 35.99 6.68
CA GLY A 124 20.84 35.48 5.41
C GLY A 124 19.81 36.38 4.73
N THR A 125 18.99 35.79 3.87
CA THR A 125 17.98 36.48 3.08
C THR A 125 16.80 35.56 2.81
N PHE A 126 15.58 36.09 2.95
CA PHE A 126 14.36 35.46 2.46
C PHE A 126 14.10 35.86 1.01
N LYS A 127 14.09 34.94 0.06
CA LYS A 127 13.84 35.23 -1.36
C LYS A 127 13.16 34.06 -2.06
N GLN A 128 12.53 34.31 -3.20
CA GLN A 128 12.05 33.23 -4.05
C GLN A 128 13.22 32.42 -4.63
N PRO A 129 13.15 31.08 -4.63
CA PRO A 129 14.14 30.23 -5.30
C PRO A 129 14.22 30.57 -6.77
N TYR A 130 15.42 30.70 -7.33
CA TYR A 130 15.69 30.99 -8.74
C TYR A 130 15.12 32.33 -9.24
N GLY A 131 14.67 33.20 -8.32
CA GLY A 131 14.13 34.52 -8.62
C GLY A 131 15.24 35.53 -8.92
N ASN A 132 14.93 36.49 -9.81
CA ASN A 132 15.83 37.62 -10.12
C ASN A 132 15.64 38.82 -9.17
N GLU A 133 14.68 38.75 -8.24
CA GLU A 133 14.37 39.84 -7.32
C GLU A 133 15.32 39.88 -6.11
N SER A 134 15.60 41.07 -5.62
CA SER A 134 16.29 41.26 -4.34
C SER A 134 15.35 40.82 -3.21
N GLY A 135 15.68 39.72 -2.52
CA GLY A 135 14.93 39.28 -1.35
C GLY A 135 15.06 40.20 -0.14
N PHE A 136 14.55 39.73 0.99
CA PHE A 136 14.53 40.43 2.28
C PHE A 136 15.71 39.99 3.15
N PRO A 137 16.78 40.81 3.34
CA PRO A 137 17.89 40.44 4.21
C PRO A 137 17.41 40.27 5.64
N VAL A 138 17.84 39.20 6.28
CA VAL A 138 17.51 38.88 7.67
C VAL A 138 18.78 38.77 8.50
N PHE A 139 18.76 39.43 9.65
CA PHE A 139 19.78 39.27 10.68
C PHE A 139 19.10 39.09 12.03
N ALA A 140 19.48 38.06 12.78
CA ALA A 140 19.02 37.89 14.14
C ALA A 140 20.14 37.38 15.03
N SER A 141 20.14 37.78 16.29
CA SER A 141 20.91 37.09 17.32
C SER A 141 20.06 36.93 18.56
N ILE A 142 19.89 35.69 19.02
CA ILE A 142 18.98 35.36 20.13
C ILE A 142 19.73 34.49 21.13
N LYS A 143 19.61 34.82 22.42
CA LYS A 143 20.20 34.04 23.50
C LYS A 143 19.21 33.00 24.01
N PHE A 144 19.64 31.74 23.99
CA PHE A 144 18.95 30.61 24.60
C PHE A 144 19.72 30.13 25.84
N ASP A 145 19.02 29.47 26.75
CA ASP A 145 19.62 28.76 27.89
C ASP A 145 19.83 27.27 27.51
N PRO A 146 21.08 26.78 27.36
CA PRO A 146 21.33 25.37 27.06
C PRO A 146 20.87 24.40 28.15
N GLN A 147 20.66 24.86 29.39
CA GLN A 147 20.30 23.99 30.50
C GLN A 147 18.88 23.41 30.38
N VAL A 148 18.03 23.98 29.53
CA VAL A 148 16.67 23.48 29.28
C VAL A 148 16.66 22.20 28.43
N LEU A 149 17.77 21.86 27.77
CA LEU A 149 17.87 20.72 26.88
C LEU A 149 17.94 19.39 27.65
N ASN A 150 16.99 18.51 27.38
CA ASN A 150 17.03 17.13 27.87
C ASN A 150 17.78 16.22 26.90
N TRP A 151 19.10 16.12 27.08
CA TRP A 151 19.96 15.27 26.26
C TRP A 151 19.58 13.78 26.20
N LYS A 152 18.76 13.29 27.15
CA LYS A 152 18.20 11.92 27.08
C LYS A 152 17.28 11.71 25.90
N GLU A 153 16.69 12.78 25.37
CA GLU A 153 15.80 12.76 24.22
C GLU A 153 16.53 13.09 22.91
N TYR A 154 17.82 13.46 22.97
CA TYR A 154 18.58 13.87 21.78
C TYR A 154 19.27 12.68 21.11
N ILE A 155 19.31 12.71 19.77
CA ILE A 155 20.06 11.76 18.97
C ILE A 155 21.44 12.27 18.62
N PHE A 156 22.46 11.59 19.13
CA PHE A 156 23.85 11.91 18.86
C PHE A 156 24.25 11.32 17.50
N ASN A 157 24.81 12.14 16.60
CA ASN A 157 25.15 11.72 15.24
C ASN A 157 26.64 11.32 15.08
N SER A 158 27.43 11.49 16.14
CA SER A 158 28.84 11.11 16.21
C SER A 158 29.28 10.84 17.65
N LEU A 159 30.41 10.15 17.82
CA LEU A 159 31.02 9.97 19.14
C LEU A 159 31.60 11.29 19.69
N GLU A 160 32.05 12.19 18.83
CA GLU A 160 32.52 13.51 19.20
C GLU A 160 31.45 14.31 19.96
N GLU A 161 30.20 14.25 19.51
CA GLU A 161 29.08 14.91 20.20
C GLU A 161 28.80 14.33 21.59
N THR A 162 29.21 13.10 21.88
CA THR A 162 29.00 12.49 23.20
C THR A 162 30.00 12.99 24.26
N LYS A 163 31.08 13.66 23.86
CA LYS A 163 32.15 14.06 24.77
C LYS A 163 31.66 15.07 25.81
N GLY A 164 31.93 14.76 27.08
CA GLY A 164 31.54 15.57 28.24
C GLY A 164 30.06 15.56 28.58
N ILE A 165 29.25 14.78 27.87
CA ILE A 165 27.91 14.41 28.32
C ILE A 165 28.04 13.27 29.33
N ASP A 166 27.24 13.30 30.39
CA ASP A 166 27.08 12.17 31.30
C ASP A 166 26.66 10.92 30.50
N PRO A 167 27.42 9.81 30.52
CA PRO A 167 27.09 8.57 29.81
C PRO A 167 25.67 8.06 30.04
N ASN A 168 25.07 8.35 31.20
CA ASN A 168 23.70 7.96 31.53
C ASN A 168 22.63 8.80 30.82
N LYS A 169 23.02 9.90 30.16
CA LYS A 169 22.12 10.73 29.34
C LYS A 169 22.14 10.36 27.86
N ILE A 170 22.99 9.42 27.44
CA ILE A 170 23.09 9.02 26.04
C ILE A 170 22.15 7.83 25.81
N THR A 171 21.01 8.11 25.20
CA THR A 171 19.95 7.13 24.93
C THR A 171 19.90 6.72 23.45
N TYR A 172 20.24 7.63 22.55
CA TYR A 172 20.13 7.43 21.11
C TYR A 172 21.44 7.81 20.41
N LEU A 173 22.07 6.86 19.72
CA LEU A 173 23.32 7.08 19.01
C LEU A 173 23.20 6.57 17.57
N LYS A 174 23.34 7.48 16.60
CA LYS A 174 23.41 7.19 15.17
C LYS A 174 24.78 7.58 14.66
N LEU A 175 25.57 6.62 14.19
CA LEU A 175 26.91 6.87 13.67
C LEU A 175 26.85 6.78 12.14
N LYS A 176 26.99 7.93 11.48
CA LYS A 176 27.04 8.04 10.02
C LYS A 176 28.50 8.05 9.57
N ASP A 177 28.86 7.17 8.64
CA ASP A 177 30.21 6.95 8.11
C ASP A 177 31.33 6.80 9.16
N PRO A 178 31.18 5.92 10.18
CA PRO A 178 32.26 5.69 11.12
C PRO A 178 33.50 5.10 10.43
N THR A 179 34.67 5.48 10.94
CA THR A 179 35.98 5.06 10.40
C THR A 179 36.62 3.91 11.18
N PHE A 180 35.99 3.46 12.27
CA PHE A 180 36.53 2.41 13.12
C PHE A 180 36.27 1.01 12.55
N LYS A 181 37.20 0.08 12.83
CA LYS A 181 37.05 -1.33 12.46
C LYS A 181 36.28 -2.18 13.46
N GLU A 182 36.25 -1.72 14.72
CA GLU A 182 35.55 -2.35 15.84
C GLU A 182 34.85 -1.25 16.64
N LEU A 183 33.78 -1.60 17.35
CA LEU A 183 33.08 -0.65 18.22
C LEU A 183 34.04 -0.06 19.28
N PRO A 184 34.17 1.27 19.38
CA PRO A 184 35.02 1.89 20.39
C PRO A 184 34.55 1.59 21.82
N GLU A 185 35.51 1.37 22.72
CA GLU A 185 35.28 0.98 24.12
C GLU A 185 34.31 1.91 24.88
N GLY A 186 34.34 3.21 24.58
CA GLY A 186 33.47 4.20 25.21
C GLY A 186 31.98 4.00 24.94
N ILE A 187 31.59 3.33 23.84
CA ILE A 187 30.18 3.03 23.55
C ILE A 187 29.57 2.17 24.65
N PHE A 188 30.35 1.25 25.22
CA PHE A 188 29.87 0.33 26.26
C PHE A 188 29.64 1.03 27.61
N GLU A 189 30.03 2.30 27.77
CA GLU A 189 29.74 3.10 28.96
C GLU A 189 28.29 3.65 28.96
N PHE A 190 27.63 3.70 27.80
CA PHE A 190 26.27 4.23 27.64
C PHE A 190 25.22 3.21 28.09
N LYS A 191 25.09 2.98 29.40
CA LYS A 191 24.21 1.94 29.96
C LYS A 191 22.72 2.15 29.73
N ASN A 192 22.31 3.37 29.37
CA ASN A 192 20.92 3.71 29.01
C ASN A 192 20.69 3.77 27.49
N LEU A 193 21.64 3.30 26.68
CA LEU A 193 21.51 3.33 25.22
C LEU A 193 20.36 2.41 24.77
N GLU A 194 19.35 2.99 24.14
CA GLU A 194 18.19 2.29 23.59
C GLU A 194 18.31 2.10 22.07
N ILE A 195 18.98 3.02 21.37
CA ILE A 195 19.17 2.94 19.92
C ILE A 195 20.65 3.10 19.58
N LEU A 196 21.19 2.12 18.86
CA LEU A 196 22.51 2.19 18.23
C LEU A 196 22.38 1.88 16.74
N GLN A 197 22.60 2.88 15.90
CA GLN A 197 22.61 2.71 14.44
C GLN A 197 23.96 3.08 13.88
N ILE A 198 24.45 2.28 12.94
CA ILE A 198 25.77 2.42 12.32
C ILE A 198 25.55 2.28 10.81
N THR A 199 25.61 3.40 10.11
CA THR A 199 25.18 3.47 8.71
C THR A 199 26.22 4.19 7.85
N ASN A 200 26.22 3.87 6.56
CA ASN A 200 27.00 4.57 5.55
C ASN A 200 26.09 5.56 4.81
N SER A 201 26.60 6.74 4.45
CA SER A 201 25.88 7.78 3.68
C SER A 201 25.72 7.48 2.20
N SER A 202 26.49 6.51 1.69
CA SER A 202 26.48 6.16 0.28
C SER A 202 25.11 5.66 -0.17
N ASN A 203 24.67 6.16 -1.32
CA ASN A 203 23.45 5.72 -1.96
C ASN A 203 23.50 4.22 -2.30
N TYR A 204 22.33 3.63 -2.52
CA TYR A 204 22.17 2.17 -2.68
C TYR A 204 23.06 1.55 -3.77
N TRP A 205 23.41 2.32 -4.80
CA TRP A 205 24.19 1.90 -5.97
C TRP A 205 25.70 1.90 -5.76
N GLU A 206 26.19 2.56 -4.71
CA GLU A 206 27.62 2.64 -4.42
C GLU A 206 28.06 1.47 -3.53
N GLU A 207 29.11 0.77 -3.98
CA GLU A 207 29.77 -0.33 -3.27
C GLU A 207 30.70 0.17 -2.14
N SER A 208 30.25 1.15 -1.36
CA SER A 208 30.97 1.63 -0.18
C SER A 208 30.52 0.83 1.05
N TYR A 209 31.45 0.12 1.67
CA TYR A 209 31.23 -0.61 2.92
C TYR A 209 31.89 0.15 4.08
N LEU A 210 31.23 0.14 5.23
CA LEU A 210 31.82 0.54 6.50
C LEU A 210 33.05 -0.33 6.81
N PRO A 211 34.11 0.23 7.41
CA PRO A 211 35.30 -0.51 7.81
C PRO A 211 35.06 -1.47 8.99
N LEU A 212 33.85 -1.48 9.57
CA LEU A 212 33.46 -2.33 10.69
C LEU A 212 33.46 -3.81 10.28
N ILE A 213 34.30 -4.60 10.95
CA ILE A 213 34.52 -6.04 10.62
C ILE A 213 34.02 -7.00 11.69
N ASN A 214 33.75 -6.54 12.91
CA ASN A 214 33.23 -7.39 13.98
C ASN A 214 32.37 -6.60 14.98
N ILE A 215 31.51 -7.32 15.70
CA ILE A 215 30.80 -6.83 16.87
C ILE A 215 31.33 -7.59 18.09
N SER A 216 31.82 -6.86 19.09
CA SER A 216 32.35 -7.44 20.32
C SER A 216 31.26 -8.11 21.15
N GLU A 217 31.62 -9.18 21.89
CA GLU A 217 30.76 -9.83 22.88
C GLU A 217 30.22 -8.86 23.94
N ARG A 218 30.90 -7.73 24.14
CA ARG A 218 30.50 -6.64 25.05
C ARG A 218 29.23 -5.90 24.63
N ILE A 219 28.72 -6.13 23.42
CA ILE A 219 27.41 -5.60 23.01
C ILE A 219 26.31 -5.98 24.02
N ALA A 220 26.44 -7.15 24.66
CA ALA A 220 25.54 -7.62 25.71
C ALA A 220 25.51 -6.76 26.99
N GLU A 221 26.46 -5.84 27.15
CA GLU A 221 26.46 -4.88 28.27
C GLU A 221 25.46 -3.73 28.07
N LEU A 222 24.95 -3.53 26.85
CA LEU A 222 23.97 -2.49 26.51
C LEU A 222 22.55 -3.00 26.76
N THR A 223 22.23 -3.36 28.01
CA THR A 223 21.01 -4.13 28.34
C THR A 223 19.69 -3.42 28.03
N GLN A 224 19.73 -2.09 27.85
CA GLN A 224 18.58 -1.26 27.49
C GLN A 224 18.35 -1.14 25.98
N LEU A 225 19.19 -1.75 25.15
CA LEU A 225 19.13 -1.62 23.70
C LEU A 225 17.84 -2.22 23.13
N LYS A 226 17.07 -1.40 22.43
CA LYS A 226 15.79 -1.73 21.76
C LYS A 226 15.95 -1.81 20.25
N ASP A 227 16.85 -1.01 19.67
CA ASP A 227 17.15 -1.00 18.23
C ASP A 227 18.66 -1.07 18.01
N PHE A 228 19.08 -2.11 17.28
CA PHE A 228 20.44 -2.23 16.80
C PHE A 228 20.46 -2.38 15.28
N THR A 229 21.10 -1.41 14.62
CA THR A 229 21.17 -1.36 13.16
C THR A 229 22.61 -1.21 12.68
N VAL A 230 23.03 -2.07 11.75
CA VAL A 230 24.27 -1.95 10.98
C VAL A 230 23.95 -2.18 9.50
N LEU A 231 24.38 -1.26 8.64
CA LEU A 231 24.17 -1.33 7.20
C LEU A 231 25.52 -1.31 6.46
N LYS A 232 25.65 -2.15 5.41
CA LYS A 232 26.83 -2.17 4.53
C LYS A 232 28.16 -2.32 5.30
N ALA A 233 28.34 -3.40 6.05
CA ALA A 233 29.58 -3.70 6.78
C ALA A 233 30.18 -5.07 6.38
N ASP A 234 31.39 -5.40 6.82
CA ASP A 234 32.03 -6.71 6.53
C ASP A 234 32.09 -7.58 7.79
N LEU A 235 30.94 -7.79 8.43
CA LEU A 235 30.87 -8.42 9.75
C LEU A 235 31.19 -9.92 9.71
N SER A 236 30.85 -10.62 8.62
CA SER A 236 30.93 -12.09 8.45
C SER A 236 30.09 -12.93 9.44
N THR A 237 30.02 -12.54 10.71
CA THR A 237 29.30 -13.17 11.83
C THR A 237 28.91 -12.10 12.87
N ILE A 238 28.08 -12.48 13.84
CA ILE A 238 27.77 -11.68 15.05
C ILE A 238 27.89 -12.56 16.29
N PRO A 239 28.21 -11.98 17.47
CA PRO A 239 28.44 -12.75 18.69
C PRO A 239 27.14 -13.38 19.24
N GLU A 240 27.25 -14.57 19.83
CA GLU A 240 26.13 -15.25 20.51
C GLU A 240 25.56 -14.43 21.68
N SER A 241 26.38 -13.56 22.29
CA SER A 241 25.95 -12.72 23.41
C SER A 241 24.88 -11.70 23.04
N ILE A 242 24.64 -11.41 21.75
CA ILE A 242 23.56 -10.52 21.30
C ILE A 242 22.19 -10.96 21.85
N SER A 243 21.99 -12.27 22.05
CA SER A 243 20.79 -12.86 22.65
C SER A 243 20.52 -12.48 24.11
N LYS A 244 21.51 -11.87 24.78
CA LYS A 244 21.37 -11.33 26.14
C LYS A 244 20.62 -9.99 26.17
N LEU A 245 20.46 -9.32 25.04
CA LEU A 245 19.71 -8.06 24.89
C LEU A 245 18.19 -8.32 24.93
N LYS A 246 17.65 -8.57 26.13
CA LYS A 246 16.24 -8.99 26.30
C LYS A 246 15.23 -7.90 25.92
N GLU A 247 15.66 -6.65 25.84
CA GLU A 247 14.84 -5.49 25.44
C GLU A 247 14.86 -5.22 23.93
N LEU A 248 15.66 -5.97 23.14
CA LEU A 248 15.81 -5.71 21.71
C LEU A 248 14.52 -6.01 20.96
N GLU A 249 14.00 -5.00 20.25
CA GLU A 249 12.79 -5.05 19.44
C GLU A 249 13.09 -5.06 17.94
N ARG A 250 14.17 -4.38 17.51
CA ARG A 250 14.62 -4.33 16.12
C ARG A 250 16.08 -4.72 16.02
N LEU A 251 16.37 -5.64 15.12
CA LEU A 251 17.74 -6.00 14.72
C LEU A 251 17.85 -5.96 13.20
N THR A 252 18.64 -5.03 12.69
CA THR A 252 18.87 -4.81 11.26
C THR A 252 20.35 -4.98 10.97
N LEU A 253 20.73 -6.02 10.24
CA LEU A 253 22.09 -6.26 9.77
C LEU A 253 22.07 -6.54 8.27
N ARG A 254 21.76 -5.52 7.48
CA ARG A 254 21.56 -5.63 6.03
C ARG A 254 22.86 -5.39 5.27
N ASN A 255 23.09 -6.22 4.26
CA ASN A 255 24.31 -6.15 3.44
C ASN A 255 25.60 -6.17 4.29
N CYS A 256 25.65 -7.07 5.28
CA CYS A 256 26.74 -7.20 6.24
C CYS A 256 27.66 -8.41 5.97
N LYS A 257 27.47 -9.09 4.83
CA LYS A 257 28.15 -10.33 4.42
C LYS A 257 28.06 -11.45 5.46
N LEU A 258 26.99 -11.49 6.25
CA LEU A 258 26.79 -12.52 7.26
C LEU A 258 26.65 -13.90 6.61
N SER A 259 27.47 -14.86 7.04
CA SER A 259 27.40 -16.25 6.57
C SER A 259 26.43 -17.12 7.38
N SER A 260 26.15 -16.70 8.61
CA SER A 260 25.24 -17.36 9.56
C SER A 260 24.68 -16.33 10.54
N ILE A 261 23.56 -16.70 11.18
CA ILE A 261 22.92 -15.93 12.25
C ILE A 261 22.88 -16.86 13.48
N PRO A 262 23.33 -16.43 14.67
CA PRO A 262 23.18 -17.19 15.90
C PRO A 262 21.75 -17.68 16.13
N ASP A 263 21.59 -18.98 16.39
CA ASP A 263 20.28 -19.60 16.64
C ASP A 263 19.56 -18.93 17.83
N SER A 264 20.34 -18.45 18.80
CA SER A 264 19.86 -17.78 20.00
C SER A 264 19.04 -16.51 19.71
N ILE A 265 19.25 -15.85 18.57
CA ILE A 265 18.44 -14.69 18.14
C ILE A 265 16.98 -15.09 17.92
N PHE A 266 16.73 -16.30 17.40
CA PHE A 266 15.40 -16.82 17.10
C PHE A 266 14.62 -17.27 18.35
N SER A 267 15.06 -16.85 19.54
CA SER A 267 14.41 -17.10 20.83
C SER A 267 14.24 -15.83 21.69
N MET A 268 14.50 -14.64 21.12
CA MET A 268 14.44 -13.38 21.86
C MET A 268 12.99 -12.88 21.99
N PRO A 269 12.50 -12.62 23.22
CA PRO A 269 11.07 -12.48 23.48
C PRO A 269 10.43 -11.20 22.93
N LYS A 270 11.22 -10.13 22.77
CA LYS A 270 10.74 -8.80 22.36
C LYS A 270 11.04 -8.43 20.92
N LEU A 271 11.77 -9.27 20.16
CA LEU A 271 12.07 -8.99 18.76
C LEU A 271 10.79 -8.95 17.93
N LYS A 272 10.53 -7.79 17.33
CA LYS A 272 9.41 -7.49 16.43
C LYS A 272 9.85 -7.45 14.97
N TYR A 273 11.06 -6.95 14.73
CA TYR A 273 11.58 -6.72 13.38
C TYR A 273 12.99 -7.30 13.24
N LEU A 274 13.15 -8.18 12.26
CA LEU A 274 14.44 -8.76 11.87
C LEU A 274 14.71 -8.42 10.41
N ASP A 275 15.84 -7.80 10.12
CA ASP A 275 16.30 -7.60 8.73
C ASP A 275 17.72 -8.10 8.57
N PHE A 276 17.84 -9.21 7.84
CA PHE A 276 19.09 -9.83 7.44
C PHE A 276 19.19 -9.92 5.91
N ALA A 277 18.51 -9.04 5.18
CA ALA A 277 18.53 -9.06 3.73
C ALA A 277 19.95 -8.79 3.18
N GLN A 278 20.22 -9.29 1.97
CA GLN A 278 21.49 -9.09 1.25
C GLN A 278 22.71 -9.64 2.01
N ASN A 279 22.57 -10.78 2.68
CA ASN A 279 23.68 -11.47 3.32
C ASN A 279 24.00 -12.78 2.56
N GLN A 280 24.74 -13.69 3.20
CA GLN A 280 25.15 -14.98 2.66
C GLN A 280 24.62 -16.12 3.54
N VAL A 281 23.48 -15.89 4.21
CA VAL A 281 22.88 -16.83 5.17
C VAL A 281 22.33 -18.03 4.40
N ARG A 282 22.68 -19.24 4.87
CA ARG A 282 22.27 -20.50 4.23
C ARG A 282 21.14 -21.22 4.95
N THR A 283 20.99 -20.98 6.24
CA THR A 283 19.99 -21.66 7.07
C THR A 283 19.38 -20.71 8.09
N VAL A 284 18.11 -20.96 8.40
CA VAL A 284 17.41 -20.45 9.58
C VAL A 284 17.12 -21.68 10.47
N PRO A 285 17.26 -21.59 11.81
CA PRO A 285 17.04 -22.74 12.69
C PRO A 285 15.62 -23.28 12.64
N GLU A 286 15.46 -24.60 12.76
CA GLU A 286 14.16 -25.30 12.69
C GLU A 286 13.17 -24.87 13.77
N ASN A 287 13.66 -24.47 14.95
CA ASN A 287 12.84 -24.09 16.09
C ASN A 287 12.92 -22.58 16.31
N ILE A 288 11.91 -21.85 15.85
CA ILE A 288 11.76 -20.41 16.07
C ILE A 288 10.75 -20.18 17.19
N ASN A 289 11.13 -19.35 18.17
CA ASN A 289 10.27 -18.90 19.25
C ASN A 289 10.44 -17.39 19.46
N LEU A 290 9.80 -16.63 18.58
CA LEU A 290 9.80 -15.18 18.57
C LEU A 290 8.36 -14.68 18.74
N PRO A 291 7.81 -14.71 19.98
CA PRO A 291 6.40 -14.45 20.22
C PRO A 291 5.96 -13.04 19.83
N SER A 292 6.89 -12.10 19.69
CA SER A 292 6.62 -10.72 19.28
C SER A 292 6.92 -10.42 17.81
N LEU A 293 7.44 -11.39 17.04
CA LEU A 293 7.90 -11.14 15.66
C LEU A 293 6.73 -10.74 14.77
N MET A 294 6.87 -9.61 14.10
CA MET A 294 5.90 -9.06 13.16
C MET A 294 6.39 -9.10 11.72
N SER A 295 7.69 -8.85 11.49
CA SER A 295 8.30 -8.92 10.16
C SER A 295 9.71 -9.49 10.20
N ILE A 296 10.04 -10.28 9.18
CA ILE A 296 11.39 -10.77 8.93
C ILE A 296 11.78 -10.58 7.46
N HIS A 297 12.94 -9.98 7.21
CA HIS A 297 13.51 -9.82 5.88
C HIS A 297 14.77 -10.71 5.73
N LEU A 298 14.68 -11.65 4.80
CA LEU A 298 15.70 -12.64 4.44
C LEU A 298 16.01 -12.61 2.93
N GLY A 299 15.48 -11.64 2.19
CA GLY A 299 15.69 -11.55 0.75
C GLY A 299 17.17 -11.42 0.37
N LYS A 300 17.54 -11.93 -0.81
CA LYS A 300 18.93 -11.93 -1.31
C LYS A 300 19.91 -12.60 -0.36
N ASN A 301 19.60 -13.84 0.03
CA ASN A 301 20.48 -14.71 0.81
C ASN A 301 20.77 -16.00 0.01
N LEU A 302 21.27 -17.05 0.69
CA LEU A 302 21.60 -18.35 0.11
C LEU A 302 20.73 -19.48 0.71
N LEU A 303 19.49 -19.16 1.09
CA LEU A 303 18.57 -20.09 1.73
C LEU A 303 18.03 -21.11 0.72
N SER A 304 18.06 -22.40 1.09
CA SER A 304 17.49 -23.49 0.27
C SER A 304 16.06 -23.88 0.68
N THR A 305 15.64 -23.51 1.89
CA THR A 305 14.27 -23.68 2.44
C THR A 305 14.06 -22.73 3.63
N LEU A 306 12.87 -22.75 4.23
CA LEU A 306 12.54 -22.09 5.49
C LEU A 306 11.77 -23.05 6.43
N PRO A 307 11.92 -22.91 7.75
CA PRO A 307 11.30 -23.83 8.71
C PRO A 307 9.82 -23.53 8.95
N ILE A 308 9.00 -24.57 9.13
CA ILE A 308 7.55 -24.45 9.41
C ILE A 308 7.27 -23.56 10.62
N SER A 309 8.13 -23.62 11.65
CA SER A 309 7.98 -22.82 12.87
C SER A 309 8.00 -21.31 12.62
N LEU A 310 8.57 -20.84 11.50
CA LEU A 310 8.55 -19.42 11.15
C LEU A 310 7.13 -18.91 10.91
N VAL A 311 6.36 -19.59 10.06
CA VAL A 311 4.98 -19.17 9.72
C VAL A 311 3.98 -19.47 10.86
N GLN A 312 4.41 -20.16 11.91
CA GLN A 312 3.62 -20.45 13.10
C GLN A 312 3.76 -19.39 14.20
N GLN A 313 4.57 -18.34 14.00
CA GLN A 313 4.71 -17.29 15.01
C GLN A 313 3.41 -16.48 15.12
N PRO A 314 2.91 -16.22 16.35
CA PRO A 314 1.55 -15.76 16.57
C PRO A 314 1.26 -14.35 16.05
N ASN A 315 2.29 -13.51 15.90
CA ASN A 315 2.17 -12.11 15.50
C ASN A 315 2.81 -11.82 14.13
N LEU A 316 3.29 -12.84 13.42
CA LEU A 316 4.03 -12.65 12.18
C LEU A 316 3.09 -12.23 11.05
N LYS A 317 3.39 -11.08 10.44
CA LYS A 317 2.57 -10.47 9.38
C LYS A 317 3.25 -10.51 8.02
N SER A 318 4.58 -10.44 7.97
CA SER A 318 5.31 -10.39 6.70
C SER A 318 6.64 -11.14 6.75
N ILE A 319 6.93 -11.85 5.67
CA ILE A 319 8.19 -12.52 5.39
C ILE A 319 8.65 -12.06 4.02
N ASN A 320 9.75 -11.32 3.94
CA ASN A 320 10.44 -11.13 2.67
C ASN A 320 11.52 -12.18 2.51
N ALA A 321 11.37 -13.07 1.54
CA ALA A 321 12.31 -14.15 1.27
C ALA A 321 12.78 -14.18 -0.20
N SER A 322 12.48 -13.14 -0.98
CA SER A 322 12.76 -13.11 -2.41
C SER A 322 14.25 -13.25 -2.74
N ASP A 323 14.55 -13.71 -3.95
CA ASP A 323 15.92 -13.86 -4.46
C ASP A 323 16.76 -14.80 -3.60
N ASN A 324 16.21 -15.97 -3.26
CA ASN A 324 16.93 -17.05 -2.57
C ASN A 324 16.95 -18.32 -3.44
N PRO A 325 18.00 -19.15 -3.36
CA PRO A 325 18.09 -20.40 -4.11
C PRO A 325 17.22 -21.52 -3.51
N PHE A 326 15.95 -21.22 -3.20
CA PHE A 326 15.02 -22.18 -2.61
C PHE A 326 14.87 -23.41 -3.48
N VAL A 327 14.91 -24.60 -2.91
CA VAL A 327 14.58 -25.85 -3.62
C VAL A 327 13.10 -26.16 -3.43
N GLU A 328 12.60 -25.97 -2.21
CA GLU A 328 11.22 -26.18 -1.80
C GLU A 328 10.89 -25.26 -0.61
N LEU A 329 9.59 -25.11 -0.34
CA LEU A 329 9.09 -24.57 0.91
C LEU A 329 8.07 -25.55 1.49
N PRO A 330 7.96 -25.66 2.84
CA PRO A 330 6.89 -26.41 3.46
C PRO A 330 5.50 -25.97 3.00
N SER A 331 4.54 -26.88 2.98
CA SER A 331 3.20 -26.63 2.44
C SER A 331 2.44 -25.52 3.18
N GLU A 332 2.80 -25.25 4.43
CA GLU A 332 2.25 -24.21 5.30
C GLU A 332 2.47 -22.80 4.72
N TYR A 333 3.55 -22.61 3.95
CA TYR A 333 3.81 -21.33 3.26
C TYR A 333 2.79 -21.03 2.17
N ASN A 334 2.05 -22.02 1.67
CA ASN A 334 0.97 -21.81 0.70
C ASN A 334 -0.21 -21.01 1.24
N PHE A 335 -0.29 -20.88 2.56
CA PHE A 335 -1.41 -20.23 3.25
C PHE A 335 -0.98 -18.96 3.98
N PHE A 336 0.31 -18.64 3.99
CA PHE A 336 0.82 -17.44 4.64
C PHE A 336 0.75 -16.24 3.68
N LYS A 337 -0.29 -15.39 3.84
CA LYS A 337 -0.54 -14.24 2.96
C LYS A 337 0.64 -13.25 2.87
N GLY A 338 1.36 -13.06 3.96
CA GLY A 338 2.48 -12.11 4.06
C GLY A 338 3.80 -12.57 3.42
N LEU A 339 3.81 -13.63 2.61
CA LEU A 339 5.01 -14.15 1.96
C LEU A 339 5.35 -13.37 0.69
N GLU A 340 6.44 -12.62 0.73
CA GLU A 340 7.04 -11.98 -0.43
C GLU A 340 8.14 -12.86 -1.03
N LEU A 341 7.91 -13.23 -2.28
CA LEU A 341 8.79 -13.96 -3.19
C LEU A 341 8.67 -13.30 -4.56
N THR A 342 9.67 -13.49 -5.43
CA THR A 342 9.51 -13.15 -6.85
C THR A 342 8.37 -13.97 -7.47
N LYS A 343 7.78 -13.48 -8.56
CA LYS A 343 6.71 -14.21 -9.28
C LYS A 343 7.16 -15.62 -9.70
N GLU A 344 8.37 -15.75 -10.22
CA GLU A 344 8.96 -17.03 -10.61
C GLU A 344 9.11 -17.99 -9.43
N GLU A 345 9.54 -17.48 -8.26
CA GLU A 345 9.63 -18.28 -7.03
C GLU A 345 8.25 -18.74 -6.55
N LYS A 346 7.23 -17.86 -6.56
CA LYS A 346 5.86 -18.24 -6.18
C LYS A 346 5.33 -19.37 -7.06
N ASP A 347 5.46 -19.23 -8.38
CA ASP A 347 4.98 -20.22 -9.35
C ASP A 347 5.67 -21.58 -9.20
N ARG A 348 6.94 -21.59 -8.78
CA ARG A 348 7.73 -22.81 -8.60
C ARG A 348 7.56 -23.47 -7.24
N LEU A 349 7.43 -22.68 -6.18
CA LEU A 349 7.51 -23.17 -4.79
C LEU A 349 6.16 -23.37 -4.12
N LEU A 350 5.11 -22.68 -4.60
CA LEU A 350 3.79 -22.71 -3.97
C LEU A 350 2.80 -23.55 -4.80
N ASP A 351 1.89 -24.26 -4.13
CA ASP A 351 0.73 -24.86 -4.74
C ASP A 351 -0.26 -23.76 -5.14
N THR A 352 -0.21 -23.41 -6.42
CA THR A 352 -1.13 -22.48 -7.11
C THR A 352 -2.32 -23.19 -7.73
N THR A 353 -2.57 -24.47 -7.40
CA THR A 353 -3.66 -25.26 -7.98
C THR A 353 -4.99 -24.98 -7.28
N TYR A 354 -6.00 -24.60 -8.04
CA TYR A 354 -7.39 -24.55 -7.56
C TYR A 354 -7.96 -25.97 -7.37
N LYS A 355 -8.68 -26.21 -6.28
CA LYS A 355 -9.18 -27.56 -5.90
C LYS A 355 -10.70 -27.71 -6.01
N GLY A 356 -11.40 -26.74 -6.61
CA GLY A 356 -12.87 -26.69 -6.62
C GLY A 356 -13.45 -26.09 -5.34
N ALA A 357 -14.63 -25.51 -5.43
CA ALA A 357 -15.33 -24.90 -4.30
C ALA A 357 -15.63 -25.92 -3.18
N ASP A 358 -16.11 -27.10 -3.57
CA ASP A 358 -16.38 -28.27 -2.72
C ASP A 358 -15.14 -29.05 -2.25
N GLY A 359 -13.94 -28.68 -2.70
CA GLY A 359 -12.69 -29.40 -2.43
C GLY A 359 -12.57 -30.78 -3.06
N THR A 360 -13.50 -31.20 -3.94
CA THR A 360 -13.47 -32.53 -4.57
C THR A 360 -12.65 -32.57 -5.87
N GLY A 361 -12.00 -31.46 -6.22
CA GLY A 361 -11.23 -31.29 -7.45
C GLY A 361 -12.04 -30.61 -8.56
N ILE A 362 -11.35 -30.27 -9.66
CA ILE A 362 -11.98 -29.61 -10.81
C ILE A 362 -12.61 -30.61 -11.79
N VAL A 363 -13.69 -30.22 -12.46
CA VAL A 363 -14.30 -30.95 -13.58
C VAL A 363 -13.91 -30.31 -14.91
N LYS A 364 -14.19 -31.00 -16.02
CA LYS A 364 -13.91 -30.47 -17.37
C LYS A 364 -15.06 -29.57 -17.84
N TRP A 365 -14.73 -28.46 -18.49
CA TRP A 365 -15.65 -27.57 -19.19
C TRP A 365 -15.21 -27.36 -20.66
N ASP A 366 -16.08 -26.80 -21.50
CA ASP A 366 -15.73 -26.38 -22.87
C ASP A 366 -15.45 -24.88 -22.91
N ASP A 367 -14.17 -24.51 -23.03
CA ASP A 367 -13.76 -23.10 -23.13
C ASP A 367 -14.40 -22.37 -24.34
N THR A 368 -14.80 -23.10 -25.38
CA THR A 368 -15.29 -22.47 -26.61
C THR A 368 -16.68 -21.85 -26.47
N GLU A 369 -17.42 -22.19 -25.41
CA GLU A 369 -18.73 -21.61 -25.09
C GLU A 369 -18.62 -20.14 -24.63
N TYR A 370 -17.47 -19.76 -24.06
CA TYR A 370 -17.25 -18.43 -23.47
C TYR A 370 -16.77 -17.38 -24.48
N PHE A 371 -16.31 -17.79 -25.66
CA PHE A 371 -15.72 -16.90 -26.67
C PHE A 371 -16.58 -16.81 -27.92
N ALA A 372 -16.63 -15.62 -28.52
CA ALA A 372 -17.43 -15.37 -29.72
C ALA A 372 -16.80 -15.96 -31.00
N SER A 373 -15.56 -16.47 -30.94
CA SER A 373 -14.79 -16.89 -32.13
C SER A 373 -15.47 -17.89 -33.08
N LYS A 374 -16.45 -18.67 -32.61
CA LYS A 374 -17.24 -19.60 -33.45
C LYS A 374 -18.56 -19.01 -33.97
N ASP A 375 -18.98 -17.87 -33.44
CA ASP A 375 -20.23 -17.19 -33.77
C ASP A 375 -19.96 -16.17 -34.89
N THR A 376 -20.12 -16.60 -36.14
CA THR A 376 -19.78 -15.80 -37.31
C THR A 376 -20.60 -14.52 -37.44
N GLU A 377 -21.85 -14.54 -36.97
CA GLU A 377 -22.72 -13.36 -37.01
C GLU A 377 -22.27 -12.34 -35.99
N LEU A 378 -21.91 -12.79 -34.79
CA LEU A 378 -21.45 -11.95 -33.70
C LEU A 378 -20.04 -11.36 -33.96
N ILE A 379 -19.18 -12.10 -34.68
CA ILE A 379 -17.81 -11.70 -35.01
C ILE A 379 -17.74 -10.76 -36.22
N ALA A 380 -18.65 -10.87 -37.20
CA ALA A 380 -18.58 -10.08 -38.43
C ALA A 380 -18.45 -8.56 -38.22
N PRO A 381 -19.18 -7.92 -37.28
CA PRO A 381 -18.99 -6.50 -36.97
C PRO A 381 -17.60 -6.18 -36.39
N VAL A 382 -17.05 -7.08 -35.57
CA VAL A 382 -15.70 -6.94 -35.00
C VAL A 382 -14.62 -7.05 -36.09
N GLU A 383 -14.78 -7.98 -37.04
CA GLU A 383 -13.88 -8.09 -38.19
C GLU A 383 -13.88 -6.83 -39.05
N LYS A 384 -15.05 -6.21 -39.24
CA LYS A 384 -15.17 -4.94 -39.94
C LYS A 384 -14.39 -3.82 -39.23
N ILE A 385 -14.50 -3.71 -37.91
CA ILE A 385 -13.71 -2.75 -37.10
C ILE A 385 -12.21 -3.00 -37.29
N ILE A 386 -11.77 -4.27 -37.25
CA ILE A 386 -10.37 -4.65 -37.47
C ILE A 386 -9.88 -4.23 -38.86
N GLU A 387 -10.71 -4.40 -39.90
CA GLU A 387 -10.37 -4.02 -41.27
C GLU A 387 -10.31 -2.50 -41.47
N GLU A 388 -11.33 -1.77 -41.00
CA GLU A 388 -11.43 -0.32 -41.10
C GLU A 388 -10.26 0.40 -40.38
N ASN A 389 -9.82 -0.16 -39.26
CA ASN A 389 -8.71 0.36 -38.46
C ASN A 389 -7.33 -0.24 -38.82
N LYS A 390 -7.24 -1.00 -39.93
CA LYS A 390 -5.97 -1.57 -40.45
C LYS A 390 -5.26 -2.52 -39.47
N LEU A 391 -6.02 -3.23 -38.64
CA LEU A 391 -5.53 -4.19 -37.64
C LEU A 391 -5.42 -5.63 -38.17
N SER A 392 -5.54 -5.84 -39.49
CA SER A 392 -5.63 -7.18 -40.10
C SER A 392 -4.45 -8.09 -39.78
N LYS A 393 -3.26 -7.55 -39.46
CA LYS A 393 -2.07 -8.34 -39.05
C LYS A 393 -2.26 -9.04 -37.71
N ASP A 394 -3.02 -8.42 -36.80
CA ASP A 394 -3.26 -8.91 -35.45
C ASP A 394 -4.68 -9.50 -35.30
N LYS A 395 -5.43 -9.63 -36.41
CA LYS A 395 -6.82 -10.13 -36.46
C LYS A 395 -7.03 -11.40 -35.64
N LYS A 396 -6.18 -12.42 -35.84
CA LYS A 396 -6.31 -13.70 -35.13
C LYS A 396 -6.19 -13.52 -33.61
N ALA A 397 -5.23 -12.70 -33.16
CA ALA A 397 -5.00 -12.43 -31.76
C ALA A 397 -6.16 -11.64 -31.14
N LEU A 398 -6.61 -10.58 -31.79
CA LEU A 398 -7.71 -9.74 -31.33
C LEU A 398 -9.03 -10.53 -31.25
N LEU A 399 -9.37 -11.32 -32.28
CA LEU A 399 -10.57 -12.14 -32.26
C LEU A 399 -10.55 -13.24 -31.20
N SER A 400 -9.37 -13.73 -30.81
CA SER A 400 -9.24 -14.74 -29.74
C SER A 400 -9.58 -14.20 -28.35
N LEU A 401 -9.61 -12.88 -28.18
CA LEU A 401 -9.94 -12.19 -26.93
C LEU A 401 -11.42 -11.77 -26.84
N VAL A 402 -12.23 -12.02 -27.88
CA VAL A 402 -13.63 -11.58 -27.90
C VAL A 402 -14.49 -12.60 -27.14
N LYS A 403 -15.05 -12.19 -26.00
CA LYS A 403 -16.01 -12.99 -25.22
C LYS A 403 -17.39 -12.95 -25.86
N ARG A 404 -18.13 -14.04 -25.68
CA ARG A 404 -19.55 -14.15 -26.05
C ARG A 404 -20.41 -13.78 -24.84
N THR A 405 -20.91 -12.56 -24.81
CA THR A 405 -21.47 -11.93 -23.62
C THR A 405 -23.00 -11.88 -23.70
N ILE A 406 -23.68 -12.13 -22.58
CA ILE A 406 -25.11 -11.78 -22.45
C ILE A 406 -25.19 -10.41 -21.79
N GLY A 407 -25.60 -9.41 -22.57
CA GLY A 407 -25.87 -8.06 -22.08
C GLY A 407 -27.29 -7.95 -21.57
N PHE A 408 -27.48 -7.10 -20.57
CA PHE A 408 -28.78 -6.74 -20.00
C PHE A 408 -28.96 -5.23 -20.14
N LYS A 409 -30.11 -4.82 -20.68
CA LYS A 409 -30.53 -3.42 -20.72
C LYS A 409 -31.70 -3.23 -19.76
N GLN A 410 -31.58 -2.32 -18.80
CA GLN A 410 -32.70 -1.96 -17.94
C GLN A 410 -33.79 -1.28 -18.77
N THR A 411 -35.05 -1.59 -18.47
CA THR A 411 -36.20 -1.12 -19.24
C THR A 411 -37.09 -0.22 -18.40
N THR A 412 -37.99 -0.82 -17.62
CA THR A 412 -38.97 -0.14 -16.77
C THR A 412 -38.77 -0.60 -15.34
N GLN A 413 -39.18 0.24 -14.39
CA GLN A 413 -39.21 -0.14 -12.99
C GLN A 413 -40.10 -1.37 -12.83
N ASP A 414 -39.65 -2.34 -12.05
CA ASP A 414 -40.39 -3.57 -11.78
C ASP A 414 -41.44 -3.32 -10.69
N ASP A 415 -42.67 -3.73 -11.00
CA ASP A 415 -43.83 -3.64 -10.12
C ASP A 415 -44.14 -4.99 -9.45
N TYR A 416 -43.25 -5.98 -9.59
CA TYR A 416 -43.38 -7.34 -9.08
C TYR A 416 -44.58 -8.13 -9.63
N SER A 417 -45.19 -7.66 -10.72
CA SER A 417 -46.34 -8.32 -11.36
C SER A 417 -45.96 -9.61 -12.12
N LYS A 418 -44.71 -9.69 -12.59
CA LYS A 418 -44.12 -10.88 -13.21
C LYS A 418 -43.13 -11.48 -12.21
N ILE A 419 -43.29 -12.78 -11.93
CA ILE A 419 -42.36 -13.53 -11.09
C ILE A 419 -41.31 -14.17 -11.99
N GLY A 420 -40.04 -14.11 -11.58
CA GLY A 420 -38.93 -14.80 -12.24
C GLY A 420 -38.46 -14.15 -13.54
N ASN A 421 -38.75 -12.87 -13.78
CA ASN A 421 -38.05 -12.12 -14.84
C ASN A 421 -36.64 -11.74 -14.42
N HIS A 422 -35.81 -11.30 -15.36
CA HIS A 422 -34.57 -10.59 -15.02
C HIS A 422 -34.89 -9.30 -14.28
N ARG A 423 -34.27 -9.10 -13.11
CA ARG A 423 -34.44 -7.90 -12.30
C ARG A 423 -33.11 -7.52 -11.66
N PHE A 424 -32.82 -6.24 -11.65
CA PHE A 424 -31.71 -5.63 -10.93
C PHE A 424 -32.27 -4.67 -9.90
N GLY A 425 -31.80 -4.78 -8.66
CA GLY A 425 -32.37 -4.12 -7.49
C GLY A 425 -33.69 -4.74 -7.02
N GLY A 426 -34.18 -4.25 -5.88
CA GLY A 426 -35.44 -4.68 -5.29
C GLY A 426 -35.32 -5.84 -4.32
N ARG A 427 -36.27 -6.76 -4.44
CA ARG A 427 -36.37 -8.00 -3.67
C ARG A 427 -36.34 -9.22 -4.58
N PRO A 428 -35.74 -10.33 -4.14
CA PRO A 428 -35.60 -11.54 -4.93
C PRO A 428 -36.88 -12.38 -4.93
N ASP A 429 -37.25 -12.95 -6.08
CA ASP A 429 -38.35 -13.90 -6.19
C ASP A 429 -37.99 -15.32 -5.70
N LEU A 430 -37.41 -15.46 -4.51
CA LEU A 430 -37.01 -16.77 -3.96
C LEU A 430 -38.22 -17.71 -3.76
N PRO A 431 -38.06 -19.04 -3.72
CA PRO A 431 -39.08 -19.97 -3.25
C PRO A 431 -39.51 -19.71 -1.81
N MET A 432 -40.74 -20.11 -1.44
CA MET A 432 -41.31 -19.86 -0.11
C MET A 432 -40.52 -20.51 1.03
N GLU A 433 -39.85 -21.62 0.74
CA GLU A 433 -39.04 -22.40 1.68
C GLU A 433 -37.64 -21.82 1.89
N ILE A 434 -37.17 -20.94 1.01
CA ILE A 434 -35.85 -20.30 1.13
C ILE A 434 -36.01 -18.98 1.90
N SER A 435 -35.35 -18.92 3.06
CA SER A 435 -35.27 -17.70 3.86
C SER A 435 -34.33 -16.69 3.20
N TYR A 436 -34.51 -15.41 3.52
CA TYR A 436 -33.61 -14.37 3.04
C TYR A 436 -32.20 -14.57 3.66
N PRO A 437 -31.12 -14.47 2.88
CA PRO A 437 -29.76 -14.74 3.37
C PRO A 437 -29.30 -13.71 4.41
N ILE A 438 -28.61 -14.18 5.46
CA ILE A 438 -28.05 -13.38 6.55
C ILE A 438 -26.57 -13.72 6.79
N TYR A 439 -25.80 -12.78 7.31
CA TYR A 439 -24.43 -12.96 7.78
C TYR A 439 -24.22 -12.35 9.17
N HIS A 440 -23.20 -12.83 9.88
CA HIS A 440 -22.85 -12.37 11.22
C HIS A 440 -21.65 -11.42 11.17
N TYR A 441 -21.78 -10.21 11.72
CA TYR A 441 -20.70 -9.24 11.85
C TYR A 441 -20.08 -9.28 13.25
N SER A 442 -18.89 -9.88 13.33
CA SER A 442 -18.26 -10.23 14.62
C SER A 442 -17.87 -9.05 15.50
N TYR A 443 -17.62 -7.87 14.92
CA TYR A 443 -17.25 -6.67 15.68
C TYR A 443 -18.40 -6.14 16.53
N GLU A 444 -19.63 -6.24 16.03
CA GLU A 444 -20.85 -5.81 16.73
C GLU A 444 -21.63 -6.98 17.34
N ASP A 445 -21.20 -8.23 17.11
CA ASP A 445 -21.90 -9.46 17.53
C ASP A 445 -23.37 -9.44 17.10
N LYS A 446 -23.60 -9.05 15.83
CA LYS A 446 -24.94 -8.82 15.26
C LYS A 446 -25.09 -9.49 13.89
N ASP A 447 -26.28 -9.99 13.60
CA ASP A 447 -26.66 -10.53 12.30
C ASP A 447 -27.27 -9.45 11.41
N TYR A 448 -26.89 -9.47 10.13
CA TYR A 448 -27.39 -8.58 9.09
C TYR A 448 -27.87 -9.38 7.88
N HIS A 449 -28.81 -8.82 7.14
CA HIS A 449 -29.26 -9.29 5.84
C HIS A 449 -28.26 -8.91 4.75
N TYR A 450 -28.06 -9.81 3.78
CA TYR A 450 -27.32 -9.45 2.57
C TYR A 450 -28.13 -8.49 1.68
N GLU A 451 -27.50 -7.54 1.02
CA GLU A 451 -28.10 -6.68 0.02
C GLU A 451 -28.39 -7.44 -1.28
N PHE A 452 -29.62 -7.34 -1.82
CA PHE A 452 -29.99 -7.98 -3.08
C PHE A 452 -29.58 -7.13 -4.28
N ILE A 453 -28.85 -7.74 -5.22
CA ILE A 453 -28.32 -7.04 -6.39
C ILE A 453 -29.11 -7.40 -7.65
N ALA A 454 -29.32 -8.70 -7.92
CA ALA A 454 -29.96 -9.12 -9.15
C ALA A 454 -30.55 -10.54 -9.09
N GLN A 455 -31.55 -10.80 -9.92
CA GLN A 455 -31.96 -12.15 -10.30
C GLN A 455 -31.87 -12.34 -11.82
N ILE A 456 -31.26 -13.44 -12.24
CA ILE A 456 -31.05 -13.79 -13.65
C ILE A 456 -31.74 -15.12 -13.94
N ASN A 457 -32.83 -15.07 -14.71
CA ASN A 457 -33.55 -16.26 -15.15
C ASN A 457 -32.75 -16.99 -16.23
N CYS A 458 -32.04 -18.04 -15.83
CA CYS A 458 -31.20 -18.84 -16.70
C CYS A 458 -32.00 -19.61 -17.76
N GLU A 459 -33.25 -20.01 -17.45
CA GLU A 459 -34.16 -20.66 -18.38
C GLU A 459 -34.57 -19.73 -19.54
N GLU A 460 -34.86 -18.46 -19.24
CA GLU A 460 -35.25 -17.45 -20.24
C GLU A 460 -34.13 -17.18 -21.26
N ILE A 461 -32.88 -17.12 -20.79
CA ILE A 461 -31.69 -16.88 -21.65
C ILE A 461 -31.05 -18.16 -22.17
N ALA A 462 -31.61 -19.34 -21.91
CA ALA A 462 -31.00 -20.61 -22.33
C ALA A 462 -30.78 -20.65 -23.85
N HIS A 463 -31.72 -20.13 -24.65
CA HIS A 463 -31.56 -20.07 -26.11
C HIS A 463 -30.45 -19.11 -26.58
N LEU A 464 -29.92 -18.27 -25.69
CA LEU A 464 -28.92 -17.27 -25.98
C LEU A 464 -27.51 -17.69 -25.59
N GLN A 465 -27.25 -18.74 -24.81
CA GLN A 465 -25.92 -19.09 -24.29
C GLN A 465 -25.81 -20.57 -23.88
N GLU A 466 -24.61 -21.11 -23.66
CA GLU A 466 -24.40 -22.51 -23.23
C GLU A 466 -23.66 -22.70 -21.90
N TYR A 467 -23.06 -21.65 -21.32
CA TYR A 467 -22.18 -21.74 -20.14
C TYR A 467 -22.90 -21.61 -18.77
N LEU A 468 -24.02 -20.89 -18.68
CA LEU A 468 -24.87 -20.83 -17.48
C LEU A 468 -25.81 -22.05 -17.43
N PRO A 469 -26.40 -22.37 -16.26
CA PRO A 469 -27.47 -23.36 -16.18
C PRO A 469 -28.54 -23.17 -17.26
N ARG A 470 -29.09 -24.27 -17.77
CA ARG A 470 -30.12 -24.25 -18.82
C ARG A 470 -31.53 -24.02 -18.28
N THR A 471 -31.70 -24.07 -16.96
CA THR A 471 -32.96 -23.98 -16.22
C THR A 471 -32.76 -23.13 -14.97
N GLY A 472 -33.86 -22.70 -14.35
CA GLY A 472 -33.81 -22.05 -13.05
C GLY A 472 -33.41 -20.57 -13.09
N THR A 473 -33.10 -20.03 -11.92
CA THR A 473 -32.76 -18.61 -11.70
C THR A 473 -31.60 -18.50 -10.70
N LEU A 474 -30.66 -17.60 -11.00
CA LEU A 474 -29.59 -17.19 -10.09
C LEU A 474 -29.98 -15.90 -9.36
N PHE A 475 -29.73 -15.84 -8.05
CA PHE A 475 -29.94 -14.67 -7.21
C PHE A 475 -28.61 -14.23 -6.61
N PHE A 476 -28.31 -12.93 -6.72
CA PHE A 476 -27.01 -12.35 -6.37
C PHE A 476 -27.17 -11.41 -5.19
N PHE A 477 -26.34 -11.62 -4.17
CA PHE A 477 -26.36 -10.83 -2.95
C PHE A 477 -24.95 -10.44 -2.51
N ILE A 478 -24.82 -9.32 -1.80
CA ILE A 478 -23.55 -8.85 -1.19
C ILE A 478 -23.76 -8.49 0.28
N THR A 479 -22.70 -8.51 1.09
CA THR A 479 -22.80 -8.14 2.51
C THR A 479 -23.00 -6.62 2.69
N SER A 480 -22.03 -5.85 2.20
CA SER A 480 -22.04 -4.39 2.00
C SER A 480 -20.84 -4.04 1.12
N MET A 481 -20.94 -2.95 0.35
CA MET A 481 -19.81 -2.42 -0.41
C MET A 481 -18.59 -2.09 0.47
N GLN A 482 -18.79 -1.75 1.76
CA GLN A 482 -17.70 -1.44 2.69
C GLN A 482 -16.79 -2.63 3.00
N PHE A 483 -17.28 -3.86 2.83
CA PHE A 483 -16.52 -5.07 3.12
C PHE A 483 -15.76 -5.61 1.91
N ILE A 484 -15.99 -5.07 0.71
CA ILE A 484 -15.30 -5.52 -0.51
C ILE A 484 -13.80 -5.20 -0.39
N GLY A 485 -12.96 -6.22 -0.60
CA GLY A 485 -11.51 -6.13 -0.43
C GLY A 485 -11.02 -6.33 1.01
N SER A 486 -11.92 -6.49 1.98
CA SER A 486 -11.54 -6.91 3.33
C SER A 486 -11.24 -8.41 3.40
N ASP A 487 -10.38 -8.79 4.33
CA ASP A 487 -10.02 -10.20 4.60
C ASP A 487 -11.11 -10.96 5.37
N GLU A 488 -12.19 -10.29 5.75
CA GLU A 488 -13.30 -10.84 6.53
C GLU A 488 -14.49 -11.15 5.60
N LEU A 489 -15.15 -12.30 5.85
CA LEU A 489 -16.41 -12.76 5.26
C LEU A 489 -16.40 -13.28 3.80
N ASN A 490 -17.39 -14.13 3.50
CA ASN A 490 -17.88 -14.36 2.13
C ASN A 490 -18.71 -13.13 1.74
N ASN A 491 -18.10 -12.18 1.04
CA ASN A 491 -18.73 -10.90 0.68
C ASN A 491 -19.83 -11.03 -0.38
N ALA A 492 -19.94 -12.19 -1.04
CA ALA A 492 -21.01 -12.52 -1.97
C ALA A 492 -21.72 -13.81 -1.57
N GLU A 493 -23.04 -13.83 -1.70
CA GLU A 493 -23.88 -15.01 -1.56
C GLU A 493 -24.68 -15.20 -2.85
N ILE A 494 -24.60 -16.39 -3.45
CA ILE A 494 -25.28 -16.72 -4.70
C ILE A 494 -26.21 -17.91 -4.48
N ILE A 495 -27.50 -17.69 -4.69
CA ILE A 495 -28.51 -18.76 -4.59
C ILE A 495 -28.92 -19.17 -5.99
N TYR A 496 -28.75 -20.45 -6.32
CA TYR A 496 -29.27 -21.04 -7.56
C TYR A 496 -30.53 -21.87 -7.25
N VAL A 497 -31.64 -21.50 -7.88
CA VAL A 497 -32.91 -22.23 -7.79
C VAL A 497 -33.18 -22.91 -9.12
N GLU A 498 -33.14 -24.24 -9.15
CA GLU A 498 -33.22 -25.00 -10.41
C GLU A 498 -34.63 -25.04 -11.04
N ASP A 499 -35.69 -24.98 -10.24
CA ASP A 499 -37.09 -25.01 -10.72
C ASP A 499 -37.82 -23.69 -10.47
N ASN A 500 -38.10 -22.97 -11.56
CA ASN A 500 -38.78 -21.67 -11.52
C ASN A 500 -40.27 -21.76 -11.12
N LYS A 501 -40.88 -22.95 -11.06
CA LYS A 501 -42.31 -23.10 -10.73
C LYS A 501 -42.67 -22.72 -9.30
N ASN A 502 -41.71 -22.80 -8.39
CA ASN A 502 -41.92 -22.55 -6.96
C ASN A 502 -41.49 -21.15 -6.53
N LEU A 503 -41.03 -20.31 -7.46
CA LEU A 503 -40.68 -18.92 -7.16
C LEU A 503 -41.91 -18.19 -6.62
N ALA A 504 -41.70 -17.41 -5.57
CA ALA A 504 -42.71 -16.54 -4.99
C ALA A 504 -42.20 -15.10 -5.04
N SER A 505 -43.11 -14.13 -5.19
CA SER A 505 -42.73 -12.71 -5.27
C SER A 505 -41.88 -12.29 -4.07
N GLY A 506 -40.83 -11.52 -4.33
CA GLY A 506 -39.97 -10.94 -3.30
C GLY A 506 -40.67 -9.93 -2.39
N THR A 507 -41.84 -9.41 -2.80
CA THR A 507 -42.65 -8.48 -1.98
C THR A 507 -43.12 -9.04 -0.65
N ARG A 508 -42.99 -10.36 -0.44
CA ARG A 508 -43.25 -11.01 0.85
C ARG A 508 -42.22 -10.69 1.94
N PHE A 509 -41.02 -10.24 1.56
CA PHE A 509 -39.98 -9.91 2.53
C PHE A 509 -40.20 -8.48 3.03
N GLU A 510 -40.34 -8.36 4.35
CA GLU A 510 -40.48 -7.10 5.06
C GLU A 510 -39.17 -6.84 5.81
N PHE A 511 -38.59 -5.66 5.62
CA PHE A 511 -37.32 -5.27 6.25
C PHE A 511 -37.47 -3.96 7.01
N SER A 512 -36.59 -3.78 7.99
CA SER A 512 -36.34 -2.55 8.73
C SER A 512 -34.94 -2.03 8.40
N GLU A 513 -34.67 -0.75 8.70
CA GLU A 513 -33.33 -0.16 8.48
C GLU A 513 -32.23 -0.89 9.28
N GLU A 514 -32.57 -1.46 10.42
CA GLU A 514 -31.61 -2.17 11.30
C GLU A 514 -31.19 -3.54 10.76
N ASP A 515 -31.88 -4.05 9.73
CA ASP A 515 -31.63 -5.36 9.14
C ASP A 515 -30.39 -5.37 8.24
N PHE A 516 -29.92 -4.21 7.74
CA PHE A 516 -28.75 -4.09 6.87
C PHE A 516 -27.63 -3.31 7.55
N PHE A 517 -26.38 -3.55 7.13
CA PHE A 517 -25.20 -2.94 7.76
C PHE A 517 -25.08 -1.45 7.46
N ASP A 518 -25.20 -1.08 6.19
CA ASP A 518 -25.31 0.32 5.77
C ASP A 518 -26.77 0.74 5.76
N SER A 519 -27.10 1.83 6.46
CA SER A 519 -28.45 2.42 6.41
C SER A 519 -28.38 3.72 5.63
N LEU A 520 -29.16 3.86 4.56
CA LEU A 520 -29.67 5.18 4.15
C LEU A 520 -30.94 5.19 3.27
N ASP A 521 -31.42 4.08 2.69
CA ASP A 521 -32.78 3.89 2.09
C ASP A 521 -32.79 2.57 1.25
N ASN A 522 -32.64 1.42 1.93
CA ASN A 522 -31.90 0.21 1.50
C ASN A 522 -32.56 -0.77 0.50
N GLU A 523 -33.38 -0.29 -0.44
CA GLU A 523 -33.79 -1.12 -1.58
C GLU A 523 -33.40 -0.39 -2.86
N TYR A 524 -32.38 -0.92 -3.56
CA TYR A 524 -32.09 -0.47 -4.92
C TYR A 524 -33.37 -0.53 -5.74
N THR A 525 -33.66 0.52 -6.49
CA THR A 525 -34.89 0.64 -7.25
C THR A 525 -34.98 -0.55 -8.21
N PRO A 526 -36.05 -1.35 -8.16
CA PRO A 526 -36.12 -2.55 -8.97
C PRO A 526 -36.35 -2.21 -10.44
N TYR A 527 -35.51 -2.70 -11.33
CA TYR A 527 -35.68 -2.54 -12.78
C TYR A 527 -35.74 -3.90 -13.49
N LYS A 528 -36.72 -4.04 -14.39
CA LYS A 528 -36.78 -5.14 -15.35
C LYS A 528 -35.64 -5.00 -16.34
N ALA A 529 -35.04 -6.10 -16.75
CA ALA A 529 -34.01 -6.09 -17.78
C ALA A 529 -34.34 -7.01 -18.97
N GLU A 530 -33.99 -6.56 -20.17
CA GLU A 530 -34.03 -7.37 -21.38
C GLU A 530 -32.63 -7.91 -21.69
N ALA A 531 -32.54 -9.22 -21.93
CA ALA A 531 -31.29 -9.90 -22.23
C ALA A 531 -31.05 -10.02 -23.74
N PHE A 532 -29.81 -9.84 -24.17
CA PHE A 532 -29.41 -10.00 -25.57
C PHE A 532 -27.97 -10.51 -25.68
N VAL A 533 -27.64 -11.15 -26.81
CA VAL A 533 -26.28 -11.59 -27.10
C VAL A 533 -25.47 -10.42 -27.67
N THR A 534 -24.27 -10.23 -27.15
CA THR A 534 -23.30 -9.24 -27.61
C THR A 534 -21.87 -9.76 -27.40
N VAL A 535 -20.89 -8.91 -27.66
CA VAL A 535 -19.46 -9.17 -27.44
C VAL A 535 -18.90 -8.32 -26.31
N SER A 536 -17.80 -8.79 -25.73
CA SER A 536 -16.95 -8.02 -24.85
C SER A 536 -15.48 -8.27 -25.19
N VAL A 537 -14.65 -7.27 -24.98
CA VAL A 537 -13.18 -7.31 -25.16
C VAL A 537 -12.51 -6.77 -23.91
N PRO A 538 -11.30 -7.27 -23.55
CA PRO A 538 -10.62 -6.80 -22.35
C PRO A 538 -10.15 -5.37 -22.52
N SER A 539 -10.04 -4.65 -21.40
CA SER A 539 -9.28 -3.41 -21.41
C SER A 539 -7.78 -3.68 -21.53
N PHE A 540 -7.11 -2.93 -22.39
CA PHE A 540 -5.65 -3.03 -22.59
C PHE A 540 -4.86 -2.06 -21.71
N TYR A 541 -5.54 -1.25 -20.88
CA TYR A 541 -4.93 -0.25 -20.02
C TYR A 541 -3.90 -0.85 -19.03
N ALA A 542 -4.32 -1.82 -18.23
CA ALA A 542 -3.48 -2.51 -17.24
C ALA A 542 -2.75 -3.75 -17.79
N ASN A 543 -2.29 -3.71 -19.06
CA ASN A 543 -1.70 -4.89 -19.74
C ASN A 543 -0.40 -5.39 -19.09
N HIS A 544 0.33 -4.53 -18.38
CA HIS A 544 1.57 -4.86 -17.67
C HIS A 544 1.33 -5.81 -16.47
N VAL A 545 0.14 -5.74 -15.86
CA VAL A 545 -0.28 -6.63 -14.77
C VAL A 545 -1.06 -7.82 -15.33
N ASN A 546 -2.00 -7.58 -16.25
CA ASN A 546 -2.91 -8.58 -16.81
C ASN A 546 -2.30 -9.40 -17.95
N THR A 547 -1.05 -9.83 -17.80
CA THR A 547 -0.28 -10.50 -18.86
C THR A 547 -0.86 -11.85 -19.29
N TYR A 548 -1.69 -12.46 -18.44
CA TYR A 548 -2.37 -13.74 -18.68
C TYR A 548 -3.32 -13.69 -19.89
N LEU A 549 -3.78 -12.49 -20.28
CA LEU A 549 -4.61 -12.28 -21.47
C LEU A 549 -3.85 -12.63 -22.76
N PHE A 550 -2.53 -12.49 -22.76
CA PHE A 550 -1.68 -12.65 -23.97
C PHE A 550 -1.07 -14.04 -24.08
N GLU A 551 -1.86 -15.07 -23.85
CA GLU A 551 -1.47 -16.47 -24.07
C GLU A 551 -2.01 -17.01 -25.41
N LYS A 552 -1.53 -18.19 -25.82
CA LYS A 552 -1.98 -18.92 -27.02
C LYS A 552 -2.01 -18.01 -28.28
N ASP A 553 -3.18 -17.78 -28.87
CA ASP A 553 -3.36 -17.00 -30.09
C ASP A 553 -3.16 -15.49 -29.87
N ALA A 554 -3.36 -14.99 -28.64
CA ALA A 554 -3.10 -13.60 -28.27
C ALA A 554 -1.63 -13.33 -27.93
N LYS A 555 -0.76 -14.35 -27.91
CA LYS A 555 0.66 -14.23 -27.57
C LYS A 555 1.43 -13.23 -28.43
N SER A 556 1.02 -13.03 -29.69
CA SER A 556 1.64 -12.03 -30.56
C SER A 556 1.41 -10.58 -30.13
N LEU A 557 0.53 -10.33 -29.15
CA LEU A 557 0.26 -9.01 -28.58
C LEU A 557 1.12 -8.70 -27.35
N ALA A 558 1.69 -9.73 -26.70
CA ALA A 558 2.46 -9.58 -25.47
C ALA A 558 3.68 -8.64 -25.66
N GLY A 559 3.87 -7.72 -24.72
CA GLY A 559 5.01 -6.79 -24.71
C GLY A 559 4.97 -5.68 -25.77
N LYS A 560 3.83 -5.49 -26.47
CA LYS A 560 3.64 -4.38 -27.43
C LYS A 560 2.90 -3.20 -26.78
N GLU A 561 3.45 -2.62 -25.71
CA GLU A 561 2.77 -1.62 -24.87
C GLU A 561 2.18 -0.43 -25.67
N ASP A 562 3.00 0.22 -26.51
CA ASP A 562 2.53 1.34 -27.35
C ASP A 562 1.36 0.96 -28.27
N PHE A 563 1.39 -0.26 -28.81
CA PHE A 563 0.32 -0.75 -29.67
C PHE A 563 -0.95 -1.03 -28.87
N LEU A 564 -0.82 -1.69 -27.71
CA LEU A 564 -1.92 -2.02 -26.81
C LEU A 564 -2.62 -0.76 -26.29
N TYR A 565 -1.85 0.27 -25.94
CA TYR A 565 -2.41 1.58 -25.53
C TYR A 565 -3.26 2.19 -26.66
N ASN A 566 -2.77 2.13 -27.90
CA ASN A 566 -3.50 2.65 -29.06
C ASN A 566 -4.76 1.84 -29.41
N LEU A 567 -4.87 0.57 -28.98
CA LEU A 567 -6.05 -0.26 -29.25
C LEU A 567 -7.32 0.28 -28.60
N TYR A 568 -7.22 1.13 -27.57
CA TYR A 568 -8.39 1.70 -26.91
C TYR A 568 -9.33 2.39 -27.91
N ASP A 569 -8.82 3.35 -28.68
CA ASP A 569 -9.65 4.16 -29.61
C ASP A 569 -10.03 3.42 -30.89
N ILE A 570 -9.19 2.48 -31.34
CA ILE A 570 -9.31 1.86 -32.67
C ILE A 570 -9.86 0.43 -32.65
N PHE A 571 -10.02 -0.18 -31.47
CA PHE A 571 -10.54 -1.53 -31.31
C PHE A 571 -11.45 -1.67 -30.10
N GLU A 572 -10.96 -1.43 -28.88
CA GLU A 572 -11.69 -1.67 -27.63
C GLU A 572 -13.02 -0.88 -27.59
N LYS A 573 -12.93 0.45 -27.64
CA LYS A 573 -14.10 1.33 -27.59
C LYS A 573 -15.07 1.09 -28.76
N PRO A 574 -14.63 1.01 -30.04
CA PRO A 574 -15.54 0.68 -31.14
C PRO A 574 -16.27 -0.65 -30.97
N VAL A 575 -15.60 -1.69 -30.44
CA VAL A 575 -16.22 -3.00 -30.20
C VAL A 575 -17.25 -2.92 -29.07
N LEU A 576 -16.91 -2.26 -27.96
CA LEU A 576 -17.83 -2.08 -26.82
C LEU A 576 -19.06 -1.21 -27.18
N GLN A 577 -18.93 -0.34 -28.18
CA GLN A 577 -20.03 0.49 -28.71
C GLN A 577 -20.94 -0.23 -29.72
N LEU A 578 -20.63 -1.48 -30.12
CA LEU A 578 -21.49 -2.24 -31.05
C LEU A 578 -22.88 -2.45 -30.48
N ASN A 579 -22.98 -2.81 -29.20
CA ASN A 579 -24.21 -2.86 -28.42
C ASN A 579 -23.88 -2.64 -26.95
N GLU A 580 -24.24 -1.46 -26.44
CA GLU A 580 -24.04 -1.12 -25.02
C GLU A 580 -25.06 -1.83 -24.13
N TYR A 581 -24.57 -2.31 -22.99
CA TYR A 581 -25.37 -2.94 -21.94
C TYR A 581 -25.14 -2.25 -20.60
N ASP A 582 -26.15 -2.32 -19.73
CA ASP A 582 -26.09 -1.78 -18.37
C ASP A 582 -25.44 -2.80 -17.42
N HIS A 583 -25.71 -4.08 -17.64
CA HIS A 583 -25.12 -5.20 -16.89
C HIS A 583 -24.81 -6.36 -17.82
N ALA A 584 -23.94 -7.30 -17.41
CA ALA A 584 -23.59 -8.41 -18.31
C ALA A 584 -23.10 -9.67 -17.59
N VAL A 585 -23.23 -10.81 -18.26
CA VAL A 585 -22.63 -12.10 -17.88
C VAL A 585 -21.57 -12.49 -18.91
N ASN A 586 -20.47 -13.11 -18.45
CA ASN A 586 -19.33 -13.51 -19.26
C ASN A 586 -18.77 -12.34 -20.09
N THR A 587 -18.31 -11.33 -19.39
CA THR A 587 -17.76 -10.08 -19.94
C THR A 587 -16.33 -9.89 -19.44
N TYR A 588 -15.63 -8.88 -19.97
CA TYR A 588 -14.53 -8.22 -19.27
C TYR A 588 -15.03 -6.98 -18.54
N GLY A 589 -14.28 -6.56 -17.52
CA GLY A 589 -14.38 -5.25 -16.88
C GLY A 589 -13.20 -4.36 -17.26
N PHE A 590 -13.37 -3.05 -17.11
CA PHE A 590 -12.23 -2.12 -17.08
C PHE A 590 -11.55 -2.22 -15.71
N THR A 591 -10.22 -2.22 -15.67
CA THR A 591 -9.44 -2.11 -14.42
C THR A 591 -8.20 -1.26 -14.60
N GLN A 592 -7.83 -0.51 -13.56
CA GLN A 592 -6.54 0.19 -13.48
C GLN A 592 -5.41 -0.76 -13.04
N HIS A 593 -5.77 -1.86 -12.36
CA HIS A 593 -4.85 -2.84 -11.79
C HIS A 593 -5.19 -4.28 -12.26
N GLU A 594 -4.95 -5.28 -11.40
CA GLU A 594 -5.36 -6.66 -11.64
C GLU A 594 -6.85 -6.73 -12.01
N SER A 595 -7.16 -7.41 -13.11
CA SER A 595 -8.54 -7.76 -13.50
C SER A 595 -9.24 -8.58 -12.40
N PRO A 596 -10.58 -8.60 -12.35
CA PRO A 596 -11.31 -9.40 -11.37
C PRO A 596 -10.94 -10.89 -11.40
N GLU A 597 -10.69 -11.45 -12.59
CA GLU A 597 -10.21 -12.82 -12.75
C GLU A 597 -8.80 -13.04 -12.16
N LEU A 598 -7.89 -12.09 -12.35
CA LEU A 598 -6.54 -12.15 -11.77
C LEU A 598 -6.57 -11.96 -10.26
N GLN A 599 -7.33 -11.00 -9.75
CA GLN A 599 -7.55 -10.81 -8.31
C GLN A 599 -8.06 -12.10 -7.66
N THR A 600 -9.04 -12.76 -8.31
CA THR A 600 -9.59 -14.02 -7.82
C THR A 600 -8.55 -15.13 -7.82
N ALA A 601 -7.77 -15.28 -8.89
CA ALA A 601 -6.71 -16.28 -8.97
C ALA A 601 -5.59 -16.06 -7.94
N LEU A 602 -5.24 -14.81 -7.64
CA LEU A 602 -4.25 -14.48 -6.62
C LEU A 602 -4.74 -14.83 -5.20
N ASN A 603 -6.04 -14.66 -4.94
CA ASN A 603 -6.64 -14.98 -3.65
C ASN A 603 -6.94 -16.48 -3.49
N TRP A 604 -7.51 -17.10 -4.52
CA TRP A 604 -8.09 -18.43 -4.46
C TRP A 604 -7.38 -19.47 -5.30
N LYS A 605 -6.23 -19.11 -5.91
CA LYS A 605 -5.39 -19.96 -6.75
C LYS A 605 -6.06 -20.29 -8.09
N GLY A 606 -5.42 -21.14 -8.89
CA GLY A 606 -5.85 -21.47 -10.24
C GLY A 606 -5.35 -20.46 -11.27
N LYS A 607 -5.66 -20.74 -12.53
CA LYS A 607 -5.27 -19.86 -13.65
C LYS A 607 -6.31 -18.75 -13.80
N PRO A 608 -5.92 -17.47 -13.96
CA PRO A 608 -6.87 -16.39 -14.21
C PRO A 608 -7.84 -16.68 -15.38
N GLN A 609 -7.40 -17.39 -16.43
CA GLN A 609 -8.25 -17.75 -17.58
C GLN A 609 -9.37 -18.75 -17.25
N ASP A 610 -9.27 -19.46 -16.13
CA ASP A 610 -10.26 -20.44 -15.68
C ASP A 610 -11.32 -19.78 -14.80
N TRP A 611 -11.15 -18.51 -14.43
CA TRP A 611 -12.13 -17.66 -13.79
C TRP A 611 -12.89 -16.83 -14.83
N ILE A 612 -14.17 -16.54 -14.56
CA ILE A 612 -15.00 -15.68 -15.39
C ILE A 612 -15.79 -14.71 -14.52
N ILE A 613 -16.11 -13.55 -15.07
CA ILE A 613 -17.14 -12.67 -14.51
C ILE A 613 -18.50 -13.33 -14.74
N LEU A 614 -19.04 -13.90 -13.66
CA LEU A 614 -20.39 -14.46 -13.59
C LEU A 614 -21.45 -13.37 -13.74
N LEU A 615 -21.24 -12.19 -13.15
CA LEU A 615 -22.10 -11.02 -13.33
C LEU A 615 -21.29 -9.73 -13.14
N LEU A 616 -21.43 -8.81 -14.09
CA LEU A 616 -21.01 -7.42 -14.02
C LEU A 616 -22.23 -6.54 -13.76
N VAL A 617 -22.17 -5.70 -12.74
CA VAL A 617 -23.19 -4.71 -12.41
C VAL A 617 -22.55 -3.32 -12.43
N LYS A 618 -22.84 -2.53 -13.47
CA LYS A 618 -22.34 -1.16 -13.59
C LYS A 618 -23.05 -0.19 -12.66
N SER A 619 -22.41 0.93 -12.37
CA SER A 619 -23.05 2.08 -11.72
C SER A 619 -24.08 2.72 -12.66
N ILE A 620 -25.36 2.51 -12.39
CA ILE A 620 -26.50 3.10 -13.13
C ILE A 620 -27.68 3.30 -12.17
N GLY A 621 -28.34 4.45 -12.28
CA GLY A 621 -29.43 4.80 -11.36
C GLY A 621 -28.89 4.97 -9.94
N ASP A 622 -29.46 4.23 -8.99
CA ASP A 622 -29.04 4.20 -7.59
C ASP A 622 -27.98 3.13 -7.29
N PHE A 623 -27.58 2.29 -8.26
CA PHE A 623 -26.32 1.57 -8.16
C PHE A 623 -25.15 2.55 -8.33
N GLN A 624 -24.37 2.72 -7.27
CA GLN A 624 -23.19 3.59 -7.22
C GLN A 624 -22.05 2.84 -6.52
N TRP A 625 -21.14 2.28 -7.31
CA TRP A 625 -20.02 1.48 -6.82
C TRP A 625 -18.77 2.36 -6.67
N GLY A 626 -18.60 2.98 -5.51
CA GLY A 626 -17.52 3.96 -5.30
C GLY A 626 -17.69 5.22 -6.16
N ASP A 627 -16.61 5.70 -6.76
CA ASP A 627 -16.62 6.83 -7.70
C ASP A 627 -16.88 6.35 -9.14
N ALA A 628 -18.15 6.00 -9.40
CA ALA A 628 -18.67 5.52 -10.68
C ALA A 628 -18.01 4.24 -11.21
N GLY A 629 -17.70 3.30 -10.30
CA GLY A 629 -17.10 2.01 -10.60
C GLY A 629 -18.09 0.92 -11.04
N ASP A 630 -17.58 -0.31 -11.07
CA ASP A 630 -18.28 -1.53 -11.46
C ASP A 630 -18.12 -2.63 -10.40
N LEU A 631 -19.20 -3.39 -10.16
CA LEU A 631 -19.22 -4.56 -9.28
C LEU A 631 -19.12 -5.87 -10.09
N PHE A 632 -18.27 -6.79 -9.65
CA PHE A 632 -17.99 -8.05 -10.35
C PHE A 632 -18.16 -9.26 -9.44
N PHE A 633 -19.03 -10.18 -9.84
CA PHE A 633 -19.10 -11.53 -9.29
C PHE A 633 -18.26 -12.46 -10.17
N VAL A 634 -17.28 -13.15 -9.59
CA VAL A 634 -16.32 -13.97 -10.34
C VAL A 634 -16.37 -15.42 -9.86
N ILE A 635 -16.51 -16.37 -10.80
CA ILE A 635 -16.60 -17.81 -10.51
C ILE A 635 -15.60 -18.60 -11.35
N HIS A 636 -15.11 -19.72 -10.82
CA HIS A 636 -14.29 -20.65 -11.60
C HIS A 636 -15.19 -21.48 -12.53
N LYS A 637 -14.79 -21.65 -13.80
CA LYS A 637 -15.57 -22.38 -14.81
C LYS A 637 -15.92 -23.81 -14.40
N SER A 638 -15.02 -24.48 -13.68
CA SER A 638 -15.30 -25.80 -13.07
C SER A 638 -16.50 -25.78 -12.13
N ASP A 639 -16.58 -24.79 -11.24
CA ASP A 639 -17.65 -24.75 -10.24
C ASP A 639 -18.97 -24.35 -10.90
N LEU A 640 -18.92 -23.44 -11.89
CA LEU A 640 -20.06 -23.15 -12.75
C LEU A 640 -20.57 -24.41 -13.47
N ALA A 641 -19.68 -25.24 -14.03
CA ALA A 641 -20.05 -26.49 -14.67
C ALA A 641 -20.66 -27.51 -13.69
N LYS A 642 -20.26 -27.47 -12.41
CA LYS A 642 -20.89 -28.25 -11.32
C LYS A 642 -22.21 -27.65 -10.84
N LYS A 643 -22.53 -26.41 -11.21
CA LYS A 643 -23.58 -25.57 -10.60
C LYS A 643 -23.34 -25.35 -9.09
N ASP A 644 -22.08 -25.30 -8.69
CA ASP A 644 -21.66 -25.00 -7.32
C ASP A 644 -21.32 -23.51 -7.21
N PHE A 645 -22.20 -22.75 -6.57
CA PHE A 645 -22.05 -21.31 -6.39
C PHE A 645 -21.61 -20.94 -4.97
N SER A 646 -21.15 -21.92 -4.18
CA SER A 646 -20.69 -21.68 -2.79
C SER A 646 -19.40 -20.86 -2.69
N LYS A 647 -18.72 -20.64 -3.82
CA LYS A 647 -17.48 -19.88 -3.90
C LYS A 647 -17.47 -18.93 -5.09
N VAL A 648 -17.95 -17.71 -4.85
CA VAL A 648 -17.98 -16.61 -5.82
C VAL A 648 -17.24 -15.42 -5.23
N PHE A 649 -16.21 -14.96 -5.93
CA PHE A 649 -15.38 -13.85 -5.50
C PHE A 649 -16.07 -12.55 -5.88
N LEU A 650 -16.02 -11.57 -4.98
CA LEU A 650 -16.57 -10.24 -5.21
C LEU A 650 -15.41 -9.26 -5.40
N ALA A 651 -15.39 -8.58 -6.54
CA ALA A 651 -14.45 -7.51 -6.82
C ALA A 651 -15.21 -6.22 -7.13
N ILE A 652 -14.58 -5.08 -6.81
CA ILE A 652 -15.03 -3.75 -7.21
C ILE A 652 -13.85 -3.04 -7.85
N GLU A 653 -14.11 -2.34 -8.95
CA GLU A 653 -13.16 -1.40 -9.52
C GLU A 653 -13.82 -0.02 -9.51
N SER A 654 -13.14 0.97 -8.94
CA SER A 654 -13.57 2.37 -8.89
C SER A 654 -12.43 3.27 -9.35
N SER A 655 -12.76 4.49 -9.79
CA SER A 655 -11.80 5.51 -10.19
C SER A 655 -10.85 5.90 -9.05
#